data_AF-A0A6B2UPU8-F1
#
_entry.id   AF-A0A6B2UPU8-F1
#
_cell.length_a   1.000
_cell.length_b   1.000
_cell.length_c   1.000
_cell.angle_alpha   90.00
_cell.angle_beta   90.00
_cell.angle_gamma   90.00
#
_symmetry.space_group_name_H-M   'P 1'
#
loop_
_entity.id
_entity.type
_entity.pdbx_description
1 polymer ?
#
loop_
_entity_poly.entity_id
_entity_poly.type
_entity_poly.pdbx_seq_one_letter_code
_entity_poly.pdbx_strand_id
1 'polypeptide(L)'
;MPLKRSDYLKLDKHRHHCEPDDFRKWVQSGYGKGKRLAVDLFSGAGGLSLGLERAGWTTAAAVDFDERARETHAANFPGMSLCVDLGDDDQRGEFVQRILDSGADIDIVAGGPPCQPFSRAGRSKIRHLVEYHNRDPHDLRKELWRAYVDVVERLLPRAVLMENVPDMGLGDDFSVIRIIEAQLESLGYVTQVRLVDAWNYRVPQHRKRLILLARRDGGGFVWGKPKKQTTLRDAIGDLPALNPEALKAVGARVGDYDEEQEPKPSSFAKEMRRRADKGVIHDHMTRRVRKDDFRIFTVMDSKTLYSELEEKLEENEKDFQRYDAEQFTDKYKKLDWKELSRTITAHIAKDGYWYIHPEEARTLTVREAARIQTFPDRFRFSGTRSDAFRQIGNAVPPLLGEAAARVLLPQDVPAGDAAADKWPKLREELTRWAKEQRAGKQWHQFPGGRKMKPLGALVMAVLSGSKLHPKQLSDVMAEVAGHRELTQDVYLALVNAAPTTALRKRLEGRLSPVVDKPEAWVNADSVLDHSKVMGLKPAELALFRLLAGGDIMLVGQSALRVAARVQQNESHLTNRLTEGRLNLIKLLGAGRYAPVRMAAIRFIGENLCRDKQPVCGSCPLSNYCPTRPQEDEGTEATLDVAVTTG
;
A
#
# COMPACT_ATOMS: atom_id res chain seq x y z
N MET A 1 -0.96 29.46 24.94
CA MET A 1 -0.07 30.22 24.02
C MET A 1 -0.80 30.39 22.70
N PRO A 2 -0.98 31.62 22.17
CA PRO A 2 -1.75 31.84 20.95
C PRO A 2 -1.09 31.17 19.72
N LEU A 3 -1.92 30.62 18.84
CA LEU A 3 -1.49 29.98 17.60
C LEU A 3 -0.95 31.05 16.63
N LYS A 4 0.38 31.20 16.54
CA LYS A 4 1.01 32.10 15.56
C LYS A 4 1.23 31.37 14.23
N ARG A 5 0.41 31.67 13.22
CA ARG A 5 0.65 31.28 11.83
C ARG A 5 1.83 32.07 11.28
N SER A 6 2.63 31.46 10.41
CA SER A 6 3.63 32.22 9.66
C SER A 6 2.95 33.02 8.56
N ASP A 7 3.66 33.99 8.01
CA ASP A 7 3.20 34.68 6.81
C ASP A 7 3.05 33.68 5.65
N TYR A 8 2.08 34.01 4.80
CA TYR A 8 1.79 33.26 3.60
C TYR A 8 2.81 33.63 2.52
N LEU A 9 3.50 32.63 1.96
CA LEU A 9 4.40 32.84 0.82
C LEU A 9 3.65 32.53 -0.48
N LYS A 10 3.52 33.54 -1.35
CA LYS A 10 3.13 33.36 -2.74
C LYS A 10 4.39 33.17 -3.57
N LEU A 11 4.39 32.17 -4.45
CA LEU A 11 5.49 31.91 -5.38
C LEU A 11 5.08 32.32 -6.79
N ASP A 12 6.04 32.85 -7.54
CA ASP A 12 5.86 33.06 -8.98
C ASP A 12 5.81 31.71 -9.70
N LYS A 13 5.01 31.66 -10.76
CA LYS A 13 4.90 30.47 -11.61
C LYS A 13 6.23 30.23 -12.31
N HIS A 14 6.55 28.96 -12.53
CA HIS A 14 7.71 28.55 -13.29
C HIS A 14 7.69 29.20 -14.68
N ARG A 15 8.84 29.62 -15.20
CA ARG A 15 8.94 30.35 -16.48
C ARG A 15 8.39 29.62 -17.71
N HIS A 16 8.21 28.29 -17.60
CA HIS A 16 7.62 27.44 -18.64
C HIS A 16 6.26 26.84 -18.21
N HIS A 17 5.61 27.41 -17.20
CA HIS A 17 4.22 27.13 -16.89
C HIS A 17 3.33 27.63 -18.03
N CYS A 18 2.24 26.93 -18.32
CA CYS A 18 1.20 27.38 -19.25
C CYS A 18 -0.17 27.37 -18.58
N GLU A 19 -1.01 28.34 -18.95
CA GLU A 19 -2.43 28.30 -18.62
C GLU A 19 -3.15 27.25 -19.49
N PRO A 20 -4.36 26.83 -19.08
CA PRO A 20 -5.09 25.76 -19.78
C PRO A 20 -5.36 26.03 -21.26
N ASP A 21 -5.53 27.30 -21.64
CA ASP A 21 -5.81 27.70 -23.03
C ASP A 21 -4.55 27.73 -23.90
N ASP A 22 -3.38 27.85 -23.28
CA ASP A 22 -2.08 27.82 -23.96
C ASP A 22 -1.48 26.41 -24.06
N PHE A 23 -2.13 25.40 -23.46
CA PHE A 23 -1.56 24.06 -23.32
C PHE A 23 -1.20 23.43 -24.67
N ARG A 24 -2.07 23.55 -25.68
CA ARG A 24 -1.79 23.07 -27.05
C ARG A 24 -0.52 23.70 -27.64
N LYS A 25 -0.34 25.01 -27.45
CA LYS A 25 0.86 25.73 -27.92
C LYS A 25 2.09 25.28 -27.14
N TRP A 26 1.95 25.05 -25.84
CA TRP A 26 3.05 24.55 -24.99
C TRP A 26 3.53 23.16 -25.44
N VAL A 27 2.60 22.24 -25.72
CA VAL A 27 2.89 20.89 -26.24
C VAL A 27 3.66 20.97 -27.56
N GLN A 28 3.27 21.89 -28.44
CA GLN A 28 3.91 22.09 -29.74
C GLN A 28 5.22 22.90 -29.69
N SER A 29 5.49 23.59 -28.57
CA SER A 29 6.70 24.37 -28.36
C SER A 29 7.93 23.49 -28.13
N GLY A 30 9.14 24.07 -28.20
CA GLY A 30 10.40 23.33 -27.96
C GLY A 30 10.55 22.73 -26.55
N TYR A 31 9.66 23.07 -25.61
CA TYR A 31 9.66 22.48 -24.27
C TYR A 31 8.86 21.17 -24.19
N GLY A 32 7.70 21.08 -24.86
CA GLY A 32 6.90 19.85 -24.91
C GLY A 32 7.25 18.94 -26.09
N LYS A 33 7.58 19.52 -27.25
CA LYS A 33 7.77 18.79 -28.51
C LYS A 33 8.93 17.80 -28.42
N GLY A 34 8.64 16.54 -28.74
CA GLY A 34 9.63 15.45 -28.74
C GLY A 34 10.13 15.06 -27.35
N LYS A 35 9.48 15.52 -26.28
CA LYS A 35 9.73 15.07 -24.91
C LYS A 35 8.81 13.90 -24.56
N ARG A 36 9.21 13.17 -23.52
CA ARG A 36 8.37 12.13 -22.92
C ARG A 36 7.45 12.78 -21.89
N LEU A 37 6.19 12.96 -22.24
CA LEU A 37 5.23 13.73 -21.46
C LEU A 37 4.61 12.89 -20.33
N ALA A 38 4.49 13.50 -19.17
CA ALA A 38 3.91 12.89 -17.98
C ALA A 38 2.70 13.70 -17.49
N VAL A 39 1.69 12.99 -17.00
CA VAL A 39 0.58 13.55 -16.23
C VAL A 39 0.71 13.08 -14.78
N ASP A 40 0.67 13.98 -13.80
CA ASP A 40 0.69 13.65 -12.36
C ASP A 40 -0.67 13.96 -11.71
N LEU A 41 -1.42 12.91 -11.37
CA LEU A 41 -2.74 12.99 -10.74
C LEU A 41 -2.61 12.95 -9.21
N PHE A 42 -3.38 13.77 -8.51
CA PHE A 42 -3.26 13.94 -7.07
C PHE A 42 -1.83 14.37 -6.70
N SER A 43 -1.29 15.33 -7.48
CA SER A 43 0.14 15.64 -7.52
C SER A 43 0.69 16.16 -6.19
N GLY A 44 -0.16 16.69 -5.32
CA GLY A 44 0.24 17.47 -4.17
C GLY A 44 1.22 18.56 -4.58
N ALA A 45 2.25 18.77 -3.77
CA ALA A 45 3.34 19.70 -4.10
C ALA A 45 4.24 19.23 -5.27
N GLY A 46 4.02 18.05 -5.84
CA GLY A 46 4.81 17.52 -6.96
C GLY A 46 6.06 16.74 -6.54
N GLY A 47 6.04 16.04 -5.39
CA GLY A 47 7.13 15.13 -5.03
C GLY A 47 7.33 14.01 -6.05
N LEU A 48 6.21 13.45 -6.55
CA LEU A 48 6.23 12.44 -7.61
C LEU A 48 6.62 13.05 -8.97
N SER A 49 6.04 14.20 -9.34
CA SER A 49 6.49 15.02 -10.48
C SER A 49 8.00 15.26 -10.51
N LEU A 50 8.62 15.61 -9.38
CA LEU A 50 10.07 15.78 -9.33
C LEU A 50 10.81 14.46 -9.57
N GLY A 51 10.28 13.34 -9.07
CA GLY A 51 10.79 12.01 -9.37
C GLY A 51 10.73 11.69 -10.87
N LEU A 52 9.61 12.02 -11.53
CA LEU A 52 9.42 11.85 -12.98
C LEU A 52 10.46 12.67 -13.76
N GLU A 53 10.61 13.96 -13.46
CA GLU A 53 11.60 14.80 -14.15
C GLU A 53 13.04 14.30 -13.97
N ARG A 54 13.39 13.83 -12.77
CA ARG A 54 14.71 13.26 -12.49
C ARG A 54 14.97 11.95 -13.24
N ALA A 55 13.91 11.18 -13.51
CA ALA A 55 13.99 9.96 -14.33
C ALA A 55 14.08 10.25 -15.83
N GLY A 56 13.82 11.49 -16.26
CA GLY A 56 13.92 11.94 -17.66
C GLY A 56 12.59 12.15 -18.37
N TRP A 57 11.48 12.20 -17.62
CA TRP A 57 10.16 12.59 -18.12
C TRP A 57 9.99 14.11 -18.05
N THR A 58 8.94 14.64 -18.66
CA THR A 58 8.57 16.05 -18.60
C THR A 58 7.12 16.17 -18.15
N THR A 59 6.88 16.77 -16.99
CA THR A 59 5.51 16.96 -16.49
C THR A 59 4.78 17.94 -17.39
N ALA A 60 3.80 17.44 -18.14
CA ALA A 60 2.98 18.23 -19.06
C ALA A 60 1.76 18.81 -18.33
N ALA A 61 1.13 18.00 -17.48
CA ALA A 61 0.02 18.44 -16.65
C ALA A 61 0.06 17.79 -15.27
N ALA A 62 -0.39 18.52 -14.26
CA ALA A 62 -0.60 18.01 -12.93
C ALA A 62 -1.94 18.51 -12.37
N VAL A 63 -2.59 17.65 -11.58
CA VAL A 63 -3.92 17.91 -11.02
C VAL A 63 -3.93 17.62 -9.53
N ASP A 64 -4.40 18.59 -8.74
CA ASP A 64 -4.74 18.40 -7.33
C ASP A 64 -5.93 19.32 -6.97
N PHE A 65 -6.71 18.99 -5.95
CA PHE A 65 -7.82 19.84 -5.51
C PHE A 65 -7.36 20.88 -4.45
N ASP A 66 -6.17 20.71 -3.87
CA ASP A 66 -5.59 21.67 -2.92
C ASP A 66 -4.89 22.80 -3.68
N GLU A 67 -5.50 23.99 -3.64
CA GLU A 67 -4.98 25.21 -4.27
C GLU A 67 -3.52 25.53 -3.84
N ARG A 68 -3.15 25.26 -2.58
CA ARG A 68 -1.78 25.52 -2.07
C ARG A 68 -0.78 24.55 -2.66
N ALA A 69 -1.18 23.30 -2.82
CA ALA A 69 -0.38 22.30 -3.50
C ALA A 69 -0.20 22.67 -4.98
N ARG A 70 -1.28 23.09 -5.65
CA ARG A 70 -1.26 23.58 -7.04
C ARG A 70 -0.36 24.80 -7.23
N GLU A 71 -0.36 25.76 -6.30
CA GLU A 71 0.56 26.91 -6.31
C GLU A 71 2.02 26.48 -6.20
N THR A 72 2.33 25.58 -5.28
CA THR A 72 3.68 25.01 -5.17
C THR A 72 4.06 24.28 -6.45
N HIS A 73 3.17 23.46 -7.00
CA HIS A 73 3.44 22.72 -8.23
C HIS A 73 3.75 23.69 -9.38
N ALA A 74 2.89 24.69 -9.61
CA ALA A 74 3.06 25.67 -10.67
C ALA A 74 4.34 26.51 -10.55
N ALA A 75 4.85 26.72 -9.35
CA ALA A 75 6.10 27.44 -9.12
C ALA A 75 7.35 26.60 -9.45
N ASN A 76 7.27 25.28 -9.29
CA ASN A 76 8.43 24.40 -9.42
C ASN A 76 8.49 23.64 -10.75
N PHE A 77 7.35 23.50 -11.46
CA PHE A 77 7.24 22.67 -12.65
C PHE A 77 6.77 23.44 -13.88
N PRO A 78 7.21 23.02 -15.08
CA PRO A 78 6.66 23.49 -16.33
C PRO A 78 5.25 22.93 -16.58
N GLY A 79 4.66 23.30 -17.71
CA GLY A 79 3.37 22.76 -18.13
C GLY A 79 2.21 23.32 -17.31
N MET A 80 1.13 22.56 -17.25
CA MET A 80 -0.13 22.99 -16.65
C MET A 80 -0.26 22.46 -15.22
N SER A 81 -0.70 23.30 -14.28
CA SER A 81 -0.99 22.90 -12.90
C SER A 81 -2.41 23.32 -12.53
N LEU A 82 -3.33 22.35 -12.50
CA LEU A 82 -4.77 22.57 -12.34
C LEU A 82 -5.25 22.30 -10.92
N CYS A 83 -6.16 23.16 -10.47
CA CYS A 83 -6.94 22.94 -9.25
C CYS A 83 -8.25 22.23 -9.64
N VAL A 84 -8.27 20.90 -9.67
CA VAL A 84 -9.41 20.10 -10.16
C VAL A 84 -9.73 19.00 -9.15
N ASP A 85 -11.02 18.82 -8.85
CA ASP A 85 -11.49 17.65 -8.10
C ASP A 85 -11.71 16.48 -9.06
N LEU A 86 -10.79 15.52 -9.07
CA LEU A 86 -10.92 14.32 -9.90
C LEU A 86 -12.09 13.41 -9.47
N GLY A 87 -12.63 13.59 -8.26
CA GLY A 87 -13.84 12.90 -7.81
C GLY A 87 -15.12 13.40 -8.49
N ASP A 88 -15.07 14.57 -9.12
CA ASP A 88 -16.14 15.14 -9.92
C ASP A 88 -16.00 14.68 -11.38
N ASP A 89 -17.04 14.04 -11.91
CA ASP A 89 -17.04 13.44 -13.24
C ASP A 89 -16.93 14.47 -14.38
N ASP A 90 -17.54 15.65 -14.22
CA ASP A 90 -17.53 16.70 -15.23
C ASP A 90 -16.14 17.36 -15.29
N GLN A 91 -15.57 17.70 -14.14
CA GLN A 91 -14.22 18.28 -14.07
C GLN A 91 -13.15 17.31 -14.57
N ARG A 92 -13.27 16.03 -14.22
CA ARG A 92 -12.39 14.96 -14.76
C ARG A 92 -12.61 14.77 -16.26
N GLY A 93 -13.86 14.85 -16.71
CA GLY A 93 -14.28 14.89 -18.11
C GLY A 93 -13.51 15.93 -18.91
N GLU A 94 -13.62 17.18 -18.48
CA GLU A 94 -13.00 18.35 -19.10
C GLU A 94 -11.47 18.27 -19.10
N PHE A 95 -10.87 17.87 -17.97
CA PHE A 95 -9.41 17.72 -17.87
C PHE A 95 -8.86 16.78 -18.94
N VAL A 96 -9.44 15.58 -19.05
CA VAL A 96 -9.01 14.59 -20.04
C VAL A 96 -9.25 15.09 -21.46
N GLN A 97 -10.42 15.70 -21.73
CA GLN A 97 -10.72 16.23 -23.06
C GLN A 97 -9.70 17.28 -23.50
N ARG A 98 -9.29 18.15 -22.57
CA ARG A 98 -8.25 19.17 -22.82
C ARG A 98 -6.90 18.56 -23.20
N ILE A 99 -6.51 17.45 -22.57
CA ILE A 99 -5.29 16.72 -22.94
C ILE A 99 -5.44 16.16 -24.36
N LEU A 100 -6.55 15.51 -24.68
CA LEU A 100 -6.80 14.91 -26.00
C LEU A 100 -6.82 15.97 -27.11
N ASP A 101 -7.54 17.09 -26.91
CA ASP A 101 -7.67 18.18 -27.88
C ASP A 101 -6.33 18.91 -28.16
N SER A 102 -5.40 18.85 -27.20
CA SER A 102 -4.07 19.43 -27.37
C SER A 102 -3.19 18.64 -28.35
N GLY A 103 -3.54 17.38 -28.63
CA GLY A 103 -2.70 16.45 -29.40
C GLY A 103 -1.44 16.00 -28.65
N ALA A 104 -1.41 16.14 -27.32
CA ALA A 104 -0.32 15.64 -26.49
C ALA A 104 -0.31 14.10 -26.48
N ASP A 105 0.81 13.51 -26.85
CA ASP A 105 1.06 12.09 -26.64
C ASP A 105 1.56 11.89 -25.20
N ILE A 106 0.67 11.43 -24.31
CA ILE A 106 1.01 11.21 -22.90
C ILE A 106 1.66 9.85 -22.72
N ASP A 107 2.95 9.86 -22.49
CA ASP A 107 3.72 8.64 -22.27
C ASP A 107 3.39 7.95 -20.95
N ILE A 108 3.18 8.72 -19.87
CA ILE A 108 2.98 8.19 -18.53
C ILE A 108 1.91 8.96 -17.76
N VAL A 109 0.99 8.23 -17.13
CA VAL A 109 0.13 8.77 -16.07
C VAL A 109 0.65 8.27 -14.73
N ALA A 110 1.00 9.20 -13.86
CA ALA A 110 1.48 8.96 -12.52
C ALA A 110 0.48 9.50 -11.48
N GLY A 111 0.49 9.01 -10.25
CA GLY A 111 -0.28 9.63 -9.18
C GLY A 111 -0.38 8.81 -7.90
N GLY A 112 -0.87 9.47 -6.84
CA GLY A 112 -1.08 8.85 -5.53
C GLY A 112 -2.51 9.10 -5.02
N PRO A 113 -3.53 8.40 -5.54
CA PRO A 113 -4.92 8.66 -5.17
C PRO A 113 -5.12 8.51 -3.65
N PRO A 114 -5.80 9.46 -2.98
CA PRO A 114 -5.93 9.47 -1.54
C PRO A 114 -6.54 8.17 -1.01
N CYS A 115 -5.85 7.60 -0.05
CA CYS A 115 -6.23 6.33 0.58
C CYS A 115 -6.74 6.56 2.02
N GLN A 116 -7.23 7.77 2.34
CA GLN A 116 -7.61 8.17 3.70
C GLN A 116 -8.59 7.21 4.38
N PRO A 117 -9.55 6.55 3.71
CA PRO A 117 -10.38 5.52 4.34
C PRO A 117 -9.62 4.28 4.81
N PHE A 118 -8.45 4.01 4.22
CA PHE A 118 -7.76 2.73 4.29
C PHE A 118 -6.53 2.74 5.23
N SER A 119 -6.01 3.92 5.57
CA SER A 119 -4.91 4.07 6.55
C SER A 119 -5.38 3.75 7.98
N ARG A 120 -4.50 3.21 8.85
CA ARG A 120 -4.84 2.93 10.27
C ARG A 120 -5.43 4.16 10.99
N ALA A 121 -4.84 5.34 10.78
CA ALA A 121 -5.31 6.59 11.37
C ALA A 121 -6.66 7.05 10.80
N GLY A 122 -6.88 6.88 9.50
CA GLY A 122 -8.13 7.21 8.84
C GLY A 122 -9.28 6.27 9.20
N ARG A 123 -9.02 4.96 9.33
CA ARG A 123 -9.99 3.96 9.80
C ARG A 123 -10.50 4.27 11.21
N SER A 124 -9.61 4.60 12.14
CA SER A 124 -9.97 4.99 13.51
C SER A 124 -10.85 6.25 13.53
N LYS A 125 -10.51 7.25 12.72
CA LYS A 125 -11.28 8.49 12.60
C LYS A 125 -12.66 8.26 11.95
N ILE A 126 -12.76 7.43 10.92
CA ILE A 126 -14.03 7.11 10.26
C ILE A 126 -14.93 6.31 11.20
N ARG A 127 -14.40 5.31 11.91
CA ARG A 127 -15.17 4.52 12.89
C ARG A 127 -15.80 5.44 13.94
N HIS A 128 -15.00 6.34 14.52
CA HIS A 128 -15.50 7.34 15.48
C HIS A 128 -16.53 8.29 14.86
N LEU A 129 -16.35 8.73 13.62
CA LEU A 129 -17.30 9.64 12.94
C LEU A 129 -18.62 8.96 12.55
N VAL A 130 -18.59 7.67 12.21
CA VAL A 130 -19.80 6.88 11.92
C VAL A 130 -20.55 6.56 13.21
N GLU A 131 -19.84 6.20 14.28
CA GLU A 131 -20.42 5.79 15.56
C GLU A 131 -20.99 6.97 16.37
N TYR A 132 -20.37 8.15 16.29
CA TYR A 132 -20.74 9.31 17.12
C TYR A 132 -21.26 10.53 16.36
N HIS A 133 -21.17 10.57 15.01
CA HIS A 133 -21.52 11.76 14.23
C HIS A 133 -22.40 11.49 12.99
N ASN A 134 -23.09 10.35 12.93
CA ASN A 134 -24.13 10.03 11.94
C ASN A 134 -23.75 10.34 10.48
N ARG A 135 -22.50 10.03 10.10
CA ARG A 135 -22.00 10.23 8.73
C ARG A 135 -22.35 9.03 7.85
N ASP A 136 -22.76 9.28 6.61
CA ASP A 136 -23.13 8.24 5.64
C ASP A 136 -21.97 7.22 5.46
N PRO A 137 -22.23 5.90 5.61
CA PRO A 137 -21.24 4.85 5.35
C PRO A 137 -20.72 4.82 3.90
N HIS A 138 -21.39 5.45 2.92
CA HIS A 138 -20.95 5.60 1.53
C HIS A 138 -20.22 6.94 1.31
N ASP A 139 -19.04 7.09 1.90
CA ASP A 139 -18.16 8.25 1.61
C ASP A 139 -17.62 8.14 0.17
N LEU A 140 -17.94 9.11 -0.71
CA LEU A 140 -17.41 9.26 -2.08
C LEU A 140 -15.87 9.20 -2.14
N ARG A 141 -15.17 9.51 -1.03
CA ARG A 141 -13.72 9.34 -0.90
C ARG A 141 -13.25 7.88 -0.94
N LYS A 142 -14.16 6.89 -0.87
CA LYS A 142 -13.83 5.47 -0.99
C LYS A 142 -13.39 5.07 -2.41
N GLU A 143 -13.54 5.94 -3.41
CA GLU A 143 -13.37 5.53 -4.81
C GLU A 143 -12.50 6.45 -5.68
N LEU A 144 -11.68 7.36 -5.10
CA LEU A 144 -10.77 8.21 -5.90
C LEU A 144 -9.74 7.41 -6.72
N TRP A 145 -9.48 6.16 -6.37
CA TRP A 145 -8.70 5.25 -7.21
C TRP A 145 -9.44 4.86 -8.51
N ARG A 146 -10.78 4.89 -8.54
CA ARG A 146 -11.56 4.71 -9.78
C ARG A 146 -11.40 5.90 -10.70
N ALA A 147 -11.42 7.13 -10.15
CA ALA A 147 -11.12 8.33 -10.92
C ALA A 147 -9.70 8.29 -11.52
N TYR A 148 -8.72 7.77 -10.77
CA TYR A 148 -7.38 7.52 -11.30
C TYR A 148 -7.40 6.55 -12.50
N VAL A 149 -8.08 5.40 -12.37
CA VAL A 149 -8.17 4.40 -13.44
C VAL A 149 -8.97 4.91 -14.64
N ASP A 150 -10.03 5.69 -14.44
CA ASP A 150 -10.82 6.32 -15.51
C ASP A 150 -9.96 7.25 -16.38
N VAL A 151 -9.12 8.09 -15.76
CA VAL A 151 -8.17 8.93 -16.51
C VAL A 151 -7.17 8.07 -17.29
N VAL A 152 -6.67 6.98 -16.70
CA VAL A 152 -5.78 6.03 -17.39
C VAL A 152 -6.48 5.35 -18.57
N GLU A 153 -7.74 4.94 -18.42
CA GLU A 153 -8.53 4.30 -19.47
C GLU A 153 -8.77 5.25 -20.65
N ARG A 154 -9.11 6.51 -20.36
CA ARG A 154 -9.44 7.50 -21.39
C ARG A 154 -8.20 8.07 -22.09
N LEU A 155 -7.08 8.25 -21.38
CA LEU A 155 -5.82 8.72 -21.98
C LEU A 155 -4.99 7.59 -22.57
N LEU A 156 -5.19 6.37 -22.07
CA LEU A 156 -4.51 5.16 -22.49
C LEU A 156 -2.99 5.40 -22.67
N PRO A 157 -2.22 5.79 -21.64
CA PRO A 157 -0.79 6.12 -21.77
C PRO A 157 0.08 4.88 -21.96
N ARG A 158 1.32 5.00 -22.47
CA ARG A 158 2.23 3.85 -22.59
C ARG A 158 2.52 3.18 -21.23
N ALA A 159 2.68 3.99 -20.18
CA ALA A 159 3.03 3.54 -18.84
C ALA A 159 2.14 4.19 -17.77
N VAL A 160 2.02 3.52 -16.62
CA VAL A 160 1.23 3.97 -15.47
C VAL A 160 2.05 3.72 -14.20
N LEU A 161 2.08 4.72 -13.32
CA LEU A 161 2.75 4.67 -12.02
C LEU A 161 1.77 5.12 -10.93
N MET A 162 1.40 4.21 -10.05
CA MET A 162 0.56 4.51 -8.91
C MET A 162 1.31 4.28 -7.60
N GLU A 163 1.35 5.29 -6.75
CA GLU A 163 1.89 5.22 -5.38
C GLU A 163 0.75 5.12 -4.36
N ASN A 164 0.96 4.34 -3.30
CA ASN A 164 0.06 4.34 -2.16
C ASN A 164 0.72 3.86 -0.84
N VAL A 165 -0.04 3.93 0.25
CA VAL A 165 0.34 3.38 1.56
C VAL A 165 0.33 1.85 1.56
N PRO A 166 1.17 1.19 2.38
CA PRO A 166 1.23 -0.27 2.45
C PRO A 166 -0.10 -0.94 2.82
N ASP A 167 -0.92 -0.28 3.66
CA ASP A 167 -2.20 -0.81 4.13
C ASP A 167 -3.18 -1.14 2.99
N MET A 168 -3.07 -0.44 1.84
CA MET A 168 -3.89 -0.71 0.66
C MET A 168 -3.68 -2.12 0.08
N GLY A 169 -2.46 -2.68 0.20
CA GLY A 169 -2.14 -4.03 -0.25
C GLY A 169 -2.03 -5.07 0.87
N LEU A 170 -2.14 -4.65 2.14
CA LEU A 170 -1.89 -5.51 3.31
C LEU A 170 -3.08 -5.64 4.27
N GLY A 171 -4.04 -4.72 4.23
CA GLY A 171 -5.26 -4.76 5.04
C GLY A 171 -6.43 -5.45 4.32
N ASP A 172 -7.64 -5.25 4.84
CA ASP A 172 -8.89 -5.80 4.29
C ASP A 172 -9.24 -5.29 2.87
N ASP A 173 -8.51 -4.27 2.39
CA ASP A 173 -8.75 -3.57 1.12
C ASP A 173 -7.88 -4.09 -0.05
N PHE A 174 -7.24 -5.25 0.11
CA PHE A 174 -6.46 -5.92 -0.94
C PHE A 174 -7.28 -6.17 -2.23
N SER A 175 -8.61 -6.22 -2.14
CA SER A 175 -9.52 -6.29 -3.28
C SER A 175 -9.36 -5.10 -4.23
N VAL A 176 -9.05 -3.90 -3.72
CA VAL A 176 -8.89 -2.70 -4.54
C VAL A 176 -7.71 -2.84 -5.49
N ILE A 177 -6.53 -3.21 -4.99
CA ILE A 177 -5.35 -3.42 -5.85
C ILE A 177 -5.61 -4.51 -6.88
N ARG A 178 -6.31 -5.60 -6.50
CA ARG A 178 -6.68 -6.67 -7.42
C ARG A 178 -7.60 -6.18 -8.54
N ILE A 179 -8.52 -5.27 -8.23
CA ILE A 179 -9.44 -4.67 -9.21
C ILE A 179 -8.65 -3.77 -10.16
N ILE A 180 -7.79 -2.89 -9.64
CA ILE A 180 -6.96 -2.00 -10.44
C ILE A 180 -6.06 -2.81 -11.38
N GLU A 181 -5.37 -3.84 -10.89
CA GLU A 181 -4.54 -4.69 -11.74
C GLU A 181 -5.36 -5.41 -12.80
N ALA A 182 -6.55 -5.93 -12.46
CA ALA A 182 -7.41 -6.59 -13.45
C ALA A 182 -7.92 -5.64 -14.53
N GLN A 183 -8.26 -4.39 -14.18
CA GLN A 183 -8.67 -3.36 -15.13
C GLN A 183 -7.51 -2.97 -16.06
N LEU A 184 -6.33 -2.72 -15.50
CA LEU A 184 -5.13 -2.42 -16.30
C LEU A 184 -4.75 -3.60 -17.21
N GLU A 185 -4.80 -4.84 -16.71
CA GLU A 185 -4.54 -6.03 -17.52
C GLU A 185 -5.57 -6.18 -18.66
N SER A 186 -6.86 -5.83 -18.44
CA SER A 186 -7.86 -5.81 -19.52
C SER A 186 -7.65 -4.71 -20.56
N LEU A 187 -6.90 -3.65 -20.21
CA LEU A 187 -6.47 -2.60 -21.13
C LEU A 187 -5.13 -2.93 -21.81
N GLY A 188 -4.64 -4.17 -21.67
CA GLY A 188 -3.41 -4.65 -22.31
C GLY A 188 -2.11 -4.30 -21.57
N TYR A 189 -2.19 -3.86 -20.31
CA TYR A 189 -0.98 -3.59 -19.52
C TYR A 189 -0.42 -4.86 -18.87
N VAL A 190 0.91 -5.00 -18.91
CA VAL A 190 1.64 -5.82 -17.94
C VAL A 190 1.79 -5.00 -16.67
N THR A 191 1.52 -5.58 -15.50
CA THR A 191 1.55 -4.84 -14.22
C THR A 191 2.42 -5.53 -13.16
N GLN A 192 3.02 -4.74 -12.25
CA GLN A 192 3.77 -5.19 -11.08
C GLN A 192 3.42 -4.34 -9.87
N VAL A 193 3.10 -4.99 -8.75
CA VAL A 193 2.91 -4.35 -7.45
C VAL A 193 4.05 -4.75 -6.51
N ARG A 194 4.64 -3.76 -5.84
CA ARG A 194 5.71 -3.97 -4.86
C ARG A 194 5.52 -3.12 -3.61
N LEU A 195 5.99 -3.65 -2.48
CA LEU A 195 6.22 -2.85 -1.29
C LEU A 195 7.69 -2.44 -1.25
N VAL A 196 7.90 -1.15 -1.17
CA VAL A 196 9.20 -0.53 -1.38
C VAL A 196 9.55 0.29 -0.15
N ASP A 197 10.68 -0.03 0.46
CA ASP A 197 11.28 0.77 1.52
C ASP A 197 12.12 1.90 0.90
N ALA A 198 11.76 3.15 1.19
CA ALA A 198 12.35 4.34 0.57
C ALA A 198 13.85 4.48 0.84
N TRP A 199 14.34 3.98 1.99
CA TRP A 199 15.75 4.04 2.36
C TRP A 199 16.66 3.21 1.45
N ASN A 200 16.14 2.18 0.76
CA ASN A 200 16.88 1.48 -0.31
C ASN A 200 17.26 2.41 -1.47
N TYR A 201 16.58 3.56 -1.58
CA TYR A 201 16.75 4.56 -2.63
C TYR A 201 17.31 5.88 -2.08
N ARG A 202 18.11 5.81 -1.00
CA ARG A 202 18.79 6.96 -0.35
C ARG A 202 17.87 7.96 0.34
N VAL A 203 16.59 7.64 0.52
CA VAL A 203 15.70 8.49 1.32
C VAL A 203 16.03 8.27 2.80
N PRO A 204 16.46 9.29 3.57
CA PRO A 204 16.95 9.16 4.95
C PRO A 204 15.81 9.00 5.97
N GLN A 205 14.84 8.13 5.68
CA GLN A 205 13.72 7.85 6.59
C GLN A 205 13.20 6.41 6.42
N HIS A 206 12.63 5.86 7.50
CA HIS A 206 11.81 4.65 7.44
C HIS A 206 10.45 4.99 6.82
N ARG A 207 10.31 4.89 5.49
CA ARG A 207 9.03 5.08 4.78
C ARG A 207 8.82 3.92 3.81
N LYS A 208 7.81 3.11 4.07
CA LYS A 208 7.39 2.02 3.19
C LYS A 208 6.21 2.46 2.33
N ARG A 209 6.21 2.09 1.04
CA ARG A 209 5.15 2.42 0.08
C ARG A 209 4.79 1.25 -0.80
N LEU A 210 3.52 1.17 -1.17
CA LEU A 210 3.05 0.29 -2.24
C LEU A 210 3.22 1.04 -3.55
N ILE A 211 3.90 0.44 -4.51
CA ILE A 211 4.09 0.98 -5.85
C ILE A 211 3.49 -0.02 -6.83
N LEU A 212 2.54 0.44 -7.63
CA LEU A 212 2.00 -0.28 -8.78
C LEU A 212 2.58 0.36 -10.03
N LEU A 213 3.25 -0.46 -10.84
CA LEU A 213 3.78 -0.09 -12.15
C LEU A 213 3.02 -0.87 -13.21
N ALA A 214 2.71 -0.22 -14.33
CA ALA A 214 2.08 -0.88 -15.47
C ALA A 214 2.63 -0.32 -16.78
N ARG A 215 2.77 -1.16 -17.81
CA ARG A 215 3.27 -0.75 -19.13
C ARG A 215 2.66 -1.58 -20.27
N ARG A 216 2.49 -0.98 -21.46
CA ARG A 216 1.98 -1.66 -22.68
C ARG A 216 3.02 -1.89 -23.76
N ASP A 217 4.20 -1.31 -23.64
CA ASP A 217 5.31 -1.47 -24.59
C ASP A 217 6.11 -2.77 -24.39
N GLY A 218 5.56 -3.74 -23.65
CA GLY A 218 6.25 -4.99 -23.31
C GLY A 218 7.38 -4.79 -22.28
N GLY A 219 8.22 -5.82 -22.10
CA GLY A 219 9.37 -5.75 -21.20
C GLY A 219 9.10 -6.00 -19.72
N GLY A 220 10.17 -6.10 -18.94
CA GLY A 220 10.14 -6.42 -17.51
C GLY A 220 10.26 -5.19 -16.61
N PHE A 221 10.05 -5.38 -15.31
CA PHE A 221 10.22 -4.33 -14.30
C PHE A 221 11.57 -4.48 -13.58
N VAL A 222 12.62 -3.90 -14.17
CA VAL A 222 13.98 -3.97 -13.62
C VAL A 222 14.23 -2.80 -12.69
N TRP A 223 14.27 -3.09 -11.39
CA TRP A 223 14.64 -2.11 -10.37
C TRP A 223 16.15 -2.06 -10.19
N GLY A 224 16.70 -0.85 -9.99
CA GLY A 224 18.10 -0.68 -9.63
C GLY A 224 18.46 -1.32 -8.28
N LYS A 225 19.73 -1.67 -8.08
CA LYS A 225 20.22 -2.20 -6.79
C LYS A 225 20.05 -1.14 -5.67
N PRO A 226 19.76 -1.57 -4.43
CA PRO A 226 19.78 -0.68 -3.28
C PRO A 226 21.11 0.08 -3.21
N LYS A 227 21.04 1.38 -2.93
CA LYS A 227 22.22 2.24 -2.79
C LYS A 227 22.66 2.32 -1.33
N LYS A 228 23.87 2.83 -1.09
CA LYS A 228 24.36 3.12 0.27
C LYS A 228 23.35 3.99 1.01
N GLN A 229 22.98 3.56 2.22
CA GLN A 229 22.01 4.24 3.06
C GLN A 229 22.48 5.67 3.40
N THR A 230 21.55 6.62 3.39
CA THR A 230 21.77 8.02 3.77
C THR A 230 21.19 8.22 5.16
N THR A 231 22.00 8.65 6.11
CA THR A 231 21.60 8.89 7.51
C THR A 231 20.93 10.24 7.67
N LEU A 232 20.33 10.49 8.85
CA LEU A 232 19.84 11.81 9.20
C LEU A 232 20.95 12.88 9.15
N ARG A 233 22.15 12.56 9.65
CA ARG A 233 23.31 13.45 9.61
C ARG A 233 23.71 13.80 8.18
N ASP A 234 23.72 12.83 7.26
CA ASP A 234 24.01 13.10 5.86
C ASP A 234 23.00 14.08 5.24
N ALA A 235 21.75 14.07 5.70
CA ALA A 235 20.67 14.85 5.12
C ALA A 235 20.62 16.30 5.62
N ILE A 236 20.81 16.51 6.92
CA ILE A 236 20.57 17.82 7.55
C ILE A 236 21.73 18.32 8.42
N GLY A 237 22.81 17.54 8.58
CA GLY A 237 23.90 17.87 9.49
C GLY A 237 24.68 19.12 9.11
N ASP A 238 24.66 19.53 7.83
CA ASP A 238 25.30 20.73 7.31
C ASP A 238 24.45 22.00 7.44
N LEU A 239 23.24 21.92 8.01
CA LEU A 239 22.37 23.08 8.12
C LEU A 239 22.83 24.00 9.27
N PRO A 240 22.71 25.34 9.10
CA PRO A 240 23.08 26.29 10.15
C PRO A 240 22.31 26.04 11.45
N ALA A 241 22.98 26.06 12.59
CA ALA A 241 22.32 25.94 13.89
C ALA A 241 21.37 27.14 14.13
N LEU A 242 20.19 26.89 14.71
CA LEU A 242 19.19 27.93 14.97
C LEU A 242 19.19 28.45 16.40
N ASN A 243 19.91 27.78 17.31
CA ASN A 243 20.08 28.18 18.73
C ASN A 243 18.75 28.62 19.36
N PRO A 244 17.73 27.72 19.42
CA PRO A 244 16.39 28.10 19.82
C PRO A 244 16.35 28.60 21.26
N GLU A 245 15.48 29.57 21.52
CA GLU A 245 15.12 30.00 22.87
C GLU A 245 13.63 29.78 23.10
N ALA A 246 13.26 29.38 24.33
CA ALA A 246 11.86 29.17 24.69
C ALA A 246 11.01 30.41 24.39
N LEU A 247 9.83 30.18 23.80
CA LEU A 247 8.83 31.19 23.41
C LEU A 247 9.26 32.18 22.31
N LYS A 248 10.52 32.15 21.84
CA LYS A 248 10.98 32.94 20.69
C LYS A 248 10.70 32.24 19.35
N ALA A 249 10.78 33.00 18.27
CA ALA A 249 10.73 32.44 16.91
C ALA A 249 11.98 31.59 16.64
N VAL A 250 11.83 30.53 15.85
CA VAL A 250 12.93 29.61 15.53
C VAL A 250 13.12 29.58 14.02
N GLY A 251 14.24 30.13 13.58
CA GLY A 251 14.59 30.28 12.16
C GLY A 251 13.72 31.27 11.40
N ALA A 252 13.91 31.31 10.07
CA ALA A 252 13.25 32.26 9.19
C ALA A 252 12.90 31.66 7.81
N ARG A 253 12.10 32.41 7.03
CA ARG A 253 11.74 32.04 5.64
C ARG A 253 12.95 32.10 4.72
N VAL A 254 13.84 33.05 4.96
CA VAL A 254 15.11 33.26 4.27
C VAL A 254 16.14 33.49 5.36
N GLY A 255 17.27 32.80 5.28
CA GLY A 255 18.40 32.99 6.16
C GLY A 255 19.71 32.74 5.43
N ASP A 256 20.81 32.95 6.13
CA ASP A 256 22.15 32.78 5.58
C ASP A 256 22.58 31.31 5.65
N TYR A 257 23.28 30.86 4.61
CA TYR A 257 23.98 29.59 4.58
C TYR A 257 25.45 29.88 4.37
N ASP A 258 26.24 29.78 5.42
CA ASP A 258 27.68 29.93 5.31
C ASP A 258 28.27 28.69 4.62
N GLU A 259 28.81 28.85 3.42
CA GLU A 259 29.44 27.76 2.66
C GLU A 259 30.73 27.26 3.34
N GLU A 260 31.30 28.08 4.24
CA GLU A 260 32.49 27.73 4.98
C GLU A 260 32.21 27.06 6.33
N GLN A 261 30.95 26.98 6.78
CA GLN A 261 30.61 26.40 8.08
C GLN A 261 30.95 24.90 8.18
N GLU A 262 31.24 24.47 9.40
CA GLU A 262 31.36 23.06 9.76
C GLU A 262 30.09 22.56 10.48
N PRO A 263 29.65 21.32 10.21
CA PRO A 263 30.28 20.35 9.33
C PRO A 263 30.02 20.64 7.84
N LYS A 264 31.04 20.39 6.99
CA LYS A 264 30.86 20.48 5.53
C LYS A 264 29.71 19.59 5.02
N PRO A 265 29.02 20.00 3.94
CA PRO A 265 27.92 19.22 3.37
C PRO A 265 28.36 17.84 2.89
N SER A 266 27.59 16.82 3.28
CA SER A 266 27.74 15.45 2.79
C SER A 266 27.56 15.36 1.27
N SER A 267 27.88 14.21 0.67
CA SER A 267 27.59 13.97 -0.75
C SER A 267 26.10 14.11 -1.10
N PHE A 268 25.21 13.72 -0.18
CA PHE A 268 23.77 13.88 -0.33
C PHE A 268 23.37 15.36 -0.21
N ALA A 269 23.87 16.08 0.78
CA ALA A 269 23.56 17.50 0.96
C ALA A 269 24.04 18.34 -0.24
N LYS A 270 25.24 18.06 -0.76
CA LYS A 270 25.76 18.67 -2.01
C LYS A 270 24.83 18.44 -3.19
N GLU A 271 24.27 17.24 -3.33
CA GLU A 271 23.30 16.91 -4.36
C GLU A 271 21.98 17.70 -4.19
N MET A 272 21.45 17.77 -2.96
CA MET A 272 20.23 18.54 -2.66
C MET A 272 20.43 20.03 -2.91
N ARG A 273 21.62 20.57 -2.65
CA ARG A 273 21.99 21.98 -2.90
C ARG A 273 22.29 22.30 -4.37
N ARG A 274 22.27 21.31 -5.27
CA ARG A 274 22.54 21.57 -6.70
C ARG A 274 21.48 22.53 -7.28
N ARG A 275 21.96 23.67 -7.82
CA ARG A 275 21.17 24.79 -8.35
C ARG A 275 20.31 25.51 -7.29
N ALA A 276 20.64 25.39 -6.01
CA ALA A 276 20.10 26.28 -4.98
C ALA A 276 20.86 27.62 -5.00
N ASP A 277 20.24 28.66 -4.42
CA ASP A 277 20.87 29.97 -4.27
C ASP A 277 22.12 29.84 -3.38
N LYS A 278 23.23 30.44 -3.83
CA LYS A 278 24.48 30.47 -3.06
C LYS A 278 24.33 31.37 -1.85
N GLY A 279 24.96 30.98 -0.73
CA GLY A 279 24.92 31.77 0.51
C GLY A 279 23.55 31.86 1.20
N VAL A 280 22.49 31.25 0.64
CA VAL A 280 21.12 31.40 1.13
C VAL A 280 20.50 30.05 1.47
N ILE A 281 19.72 30.04 2.55
CA ILE A 281 18.84 28.94 2.90
C ILE A 281 17.40 29.41 3.02
N HIS A 282 16.52 28.68 2.35
CA HIS A 282 15.09 28.96 2.37
C HIS A 282 14.34 27.98 3.27
N ASP A 283 13.32 28.50 3.94
CA ASP A 283 12.35 27.75 4.75
C ASP A 283 13.00 26.98 5.93
N HIS A 284 14.15 27.44 6.43
CA HIS A 284 14.77 26.90 7.63
C HIS A 284 14.15 27.52 8.88
N MET A 285 12.88 27.20 9.09
CA MET A 285 12.07 27.66 10.22
C MET A 285 11.16 26.56 10.76
N THR A 286 10.87 26.64 12.06
CA THR A 286 9.89 25.78 12.72
C THR A 286 8.99 26.60 13.65
N ARG A 287 8.13 25.93 14.43
CA ARG A 287 7.27 26.56 15.42
C ARG A 287 8.08 27.01 16.64
N ARG A 288 7.52 27.98 17.37
CA ARG A 288 8.06 28.37 18.69
C ARG A 288 7.91 27.22 19.67
N VAL A 289 8.91 27.04 20.52
CA VAL A 289 8.94 25.97 21.51
C VAL A 289 8.43 26.54 22.83
N ARG A 290 7.51 25.83 23.50
CA ARG A 290 7.04 26.23 24.84
C ARG A 290 8.14 26.02 25.88
N LYS A 291 8.04 26.65 27.06
CA LYS A 291 9.04 26.50 28.13
C LYS A 291 9.18 25.05 28.60
N ASP A 292 8.05 24.37 28.83
CA ASP A 292 7.98 22.95 29.21
C ASP A 292 8.57 22.04 28.12
N ASP A 293 8.13 22.20 26.87
CA ASP A 293 8.67 21.43 25.74
C ASP A 293 10.17 21.65 25.57
N PHE A 294 10.65 22.89 25.72
CA PHE A 294 12.06 23.23 25.59
C PHE A 294 12.92 22.53 26.64
N ARG A 295 12.46 22.55 27.90
CA ARG A 295 13.13 21.86 29.00
C ARG A 295 13.18 20.35 28.75
N ILE A 296 12.04 19.74 28.39
CA ILE A 296 11.97 18.31 28.08
C ILE A 296 12.91 17.94 26.93
N PHE A 297 12.88 18.68 25.82
CA PHE A 297 13.75 18.39 24.66
C PHE A 297 15.24 18.49 24.99
N THR A 298 15.60 19.30 26.01
CA THR A 298 16.98 19.47 26.48
C THR A 298 17.49 18.24 27.23
N VAL A 299 16.67 17.62 28.08
CA VAL A 299 17.05 16.44 28.89
C VAL A 299 16.89 15.10 28.16
N MET A 300 16.14 15.10 27.05
CA MET A 300 15.95 13.92 26.20
C MET A 300 17.16 13.63 25.32
N ASP A 301 17.36 12.34 25.06
CA ASP A 301 18.17 11.80 23.96
C ASP A 301 17.29 10.96 23.00
N SER A 302 17.91 10.31 22.00
CA SER A 302 17.20 9.51 21.00
C SER A 302 16.58 8.22 21.55
N LYS A 303 16.98 7.78 22.75
CA LYS A 303 16.54 6.54 23.39
C LYS A 303 15.47 6.77 24.46
N THR A 304 15.47 7.95 25.07
CA THR A 304 14.52 8.37 26.12
C THR A 304 13.08 8.13 25.66
N LEU A 305 12.33 7.33 26.41
CA LEU A 305 10.88 7.17 26.24
C LEU A 305 10.13 8.29 26.96
N TYR A 306 8.90 8.56 26.51
CA TYR A 306 8.11 9.61 27.15
C TYR A 306 7.74 9.24 28.59
N SER A 307 7.54 7.95 28.87
CA SER A 307 7.28 7.43 30.22
C SER A 307 8.45 7.55 31.19
N GLU A 308 9.67 7.73 30.69
CA GLU A 308 10.91 7.83 31.49
C GLU A 308 11.31 9.30 31.77
N LEU A 309 10.47 10.26 31.36
CA LEU A 309 10.79 11.68 31.52
C LEU A 309 10.81 12.13 32.98
N GLU A 310 9.97 11.54 33.84
CA GLU A 310 9.90 11.91 35.25
C GLU A 310 11.26 11.72 35.96
N GLU A 311 12.02 10.68 35.62
CA GLU A 311 13.36 10.41 36.17
C GLU A 311 14.42 11.44 35.71
N LYS A 312 14.13 12.17 34.63
CA LYS A 312 15.04 13.16 34.02
C LYS A 312 14.66 14.61 34.35
N LEU A 313 13.54 14.82 35.06
CA LEU A 313 13.03 16.13 35.44
C LEU A 313 13.24 16.36 36.95
N GLU A 314 13.47 17.61 37.34
CA GLU A 314 13.48 17.98 38.75
C GLU A 314 12.06 17.92 39.34
N GLU A 315 11.93 17.82 40.68
CA GLU A 315 10.62 17.66 41.34
C GLU A 315 9.62 18.77 40.97
N ASN A 316 10.10 20.01 40.85
CA ASN A 316 9.32 21.18 40.43
C ASN A 316 9.08 21.27 38.91
N GLU A 317 9.65 20.35 38.11
CA GLU A 317 9.53 20.30 36.66
C GLU A 317 8.64 19.14 36.18
N LYS A 318 8.22 18.23 37.07
CA LYS A 318 7.40 17.06 36.72
C LYS A 318 6.11 17.43 36.00
N ASP A 319 5.48 18.56 36.36
CA ASP A 319 4.29 19.10 35.70
C ASP A 319 4.51 19.50 34.22
N PHE A 320 5.75 19.57 33.75
CA PHE A 320 6.05 19.79 32.33
C PHE A 320 5.67 18.57 31.47
N GLN A 321 5.60 17.38 32.06
CA GLN A 321 5.14 16.16 31.40
C GLN A 321 3.59 16.15 31.31
N ARG A 322 3.06 16.89 30.33
CA ARG A 322 1.61 17.20 30.23
C ARG A 322 0.68 16.05 29.83
N TYR A 323 1.20 15.01 29.21
CA TYR A 323 0.43 13.85 28.76
C TYR A 323 0.62 12.68 29.73
N ASP A 324 -0.44 11.90 29.88
CA ASP A 324 -0.43 10.66 30.63
C ASP A 324 0.57 9.64 30.03
N ALA A 325 1.55 9.25 30.82
CA ALA A 325 2.61 8.33 30.44
C ALA A 325 2.11 6.89 30.20
N GLU A 326 1.01 6.49 30.84
CA GLU A 326 0.41 5.17 30.66
C GLU A 326 -0.29 5.06 29.30
N GLN A 327 -0.89 6.17 28.84
CA GLN A 327 -1.59 6.24 27.56
C GLN A 327 -0.67 6.60 26.38
N PHE A 328 0.37 7.40 26.61
CA PHE A 328 1.22 7.96 25.55
C PHE A 328 2.71 7.70 25.77
N THR A 329 3.10 6.43 25.74
CA THR A 329 4.48 5.97 25.96
C THR A 329 5.51 6.53 24.96
N ASP A 330 5.10 6.89 23.74
CA ASP A 330 5.98 7.39 22.67
C ASP A 330 5.59 8.80 22.15
N LYS A 331 5.00 9.64 23.02
CA LYS A 331 4.51 10.97 22.63
C LYS A 331 5.59 11.85 22.01
N TYR A 332 6.79 11.87 22.60
CA TYR A 332 7.93 12.66 22.16
C TYR A 332 9.02 11.73 21.62
N LYS A 333 9.64 12.14 20.52
CA LYS A 333 10.79 11.42 19.95
C LYS A 333 11.84 12.37 19.42
N LYS A 334 13.01 12.33 20.08
CA LYS A 334 14.26 12.92 19.59
C LYS A 334 14.89 11.99 18.57
N LEU A 335 15.32 12.55 17.45
CA LEU A 335 15.92 11.78 16.37
C LEU A 335 17.40 11.50 16.68
N ASP A 336 17.97 10.51 16.00
CA ASP A 336 19.38 10.14 16.12
C ASP A 336 20.12 10.48 14.83
N TRP A 337 21.30 11.10 14.96
CA TRP A 337 22.14 11.46 13.83
C TRP A 337 22.61 10.28 12.98
N LYS A 338 22.85 9.12 13.60
CA LYS A 338 23.40 7.93 12.93
C LYS A 338 22.32 7.06 12.30
N GLU A 339 21.06 7.30 12.64
CA GLU A 339 19.92 6.52 12.18
C GLU A 339 19.16 7.22 11.03
N LEU A 340 18.14 6.53 10.52
CA LEU A 340 17.14 7.12 9.63
C LEU A 340 16.14 7.95 10.45
N SER A 341 15.55 8.95 9.80
CA SER A 341 14.38 9.63 10.36
C SER A 341 13.17 8.69 10.42
N ARG A 342 12.19 9.03 11.28
CA ARG A 342 10.85 8.44 11.18
C ARG A 342 10.16 8.87 9.89
N THR A 343 9.11 8.16 9.46
CA THR A 343 8.32 8.60 8.30
C THR A 343 7.87 10.05 8.49
N ILE A 344 8.22 10.96 7.58
CA ILE A 344 7.67 12.31 7.60
C ILE A 344 6.18 12.24 7.20
N THR A 345 5.30 12.58 8.12
CA THR A 345 3.84 12.55 7.93
C THR A 345 3.30 13.97 7.85
N ALA A 346 2.15 14.17 7.20
CA ALA A 346 1.49 15.49 7.18
C ALA A 346 1.10 16.00 8.59
N HIS A 347 1.05 15.12 9.60
CA HIS A 347 0.81 15.51 10.98
C HIS A 347 1.94 16.36 11.58
N ILE A 348 3.15 16.34 10.99
CA ILE A 348 4.25 17.24 11.39
C ILE A 348 3.84 18.73 11.34
N ALA A 349 2.84 19.08 10.53
CA ALA A 349 2.26 20.42 10.47
C ALA A 349 1.60 20.89 11.78
N LYS A 350 1.38 19.99 12.74
CA LYS A 350 0.80 20.25 14.06
C LYS A 350 1.90 20.51 15.09
N ASP A 351 2.20 19.54 15.95
CA ASP A 351 3.15 19.71 17.05
C ASP A 351 4.60 19.35 16.67
N GLY A 352 4.76 18.35 15.78
CA GLY A 352 6.06 17.85 15.35
C GLY A 352 6.79 17.02 16.41
N TYR A 353 6.11 16.56 17.47
CA TYR A 353 6.77 15.94 18.63
C TYR A 353 7.48 14.61 18.33
N TRP A 354 7.17 13.97 17.20
CA TRP A 354 7.88 12.78 16.71
C TRP A 354 9.16 13.09 15.93
N TYR A 355 9.46 14.37 15.75
CA TYR A 355 10.54 14.87 14.90
C TYR A 355 11.31 15.96 15.64
N ILE A 356 11.79 15.65 16.85
CA ILE A 356 12.63 16.58 17.64
C ILE A 356 14.07 16.50 17.12
N HIS A 357 14.71 17.66 16.92
CA HIS A 357 16.08 17.76 16.39
C HIS A 357 17.07 17.01 17.32
N PRO A 358 18.09 16.32 16.79
CA PRO A 358 18.97 15.50 17.62
C PRO A 358 19.77 16.27 18.68
N GLU A 359 20.04 17.55 18.46
CA GLU A 359 20.86 18.37 19.37
C GLU A 359 20.13 19.62 19.89
N GLU A 360 19.28 20.24 19.08
CA GLU A 360 18.64 21.51 19.42
C GLU A 360 17.27 21.26 20.04
N ALA A 361 16.91 22.02 21.08
CA ALA A 361 15.62 21.91 21.76
C ALA A 361 14.47 22.50 20.92
N ARG A 362 14.24 21.93 19.73
CA ARG A 362 13.20 22.29 18.75
C ARG A 362 12.78 21.08 17.93
N THR A 363 11.64 21.17 17.26
CA THR A 363 11.28 20.20 16.23
C THR A 363 11.98 20.54 14.92
N LEU A 364 11.94 19.59 13.96
CA LEU A 364 12.48 19.83 12.62
C LEU A 364 11.82 21.05 11.95
N THR A 365 12.61 21.74 11.14
CA THR A 365 12.22 22.83 10.26
C THR A 365 11.62 22.32 8.95
N VAL A 366 10.98 23.23 8.20
CA VAL A 366 10.45 22.91 6.87
C VAL A 366 11.57 22.44 5.93
N ARG A 367 12.73 23.11 5.93
CA ARG A 367 13.89 22.71 5.12
C ARG A 367 14.45 21.34 5.50
N GLU A 368 14.57 21.05 6.79
CA GLU A 368 15.02 19.72 7.27
C GLU A 368 14.05 18.62 6.83
N ALA A 369 12.74 18.82 7.03
CA ALA A 369 11.73 17.87 6.60
C ALA A 369 11.73 17.67 5.06
N ALA A 370 11.93 18.75 4.30
CA ALA A 370 12.04 18.71 2.84
C ALA A 370 13.25 17.89 2.38
N ARG A 371 14.44 18.09 2.98
CA ARG A 371 15.64 17.31 2.67
C ARG A 371 15.50 15.84 3.06
N ILE A 372 14.86 15.54 4.19
CA ILE A 372 14.57 14.15 4.59
C ILE A 372 13.60 13.48 3.62
N GLN A 373 12.65 14.24 3.06
CA GLN A 373 11.82 13.80 1.95
C GLN A 373 12.52 13.84 0.59
N THR A 374 13.80 14.24 0.51
CA THR A 374 14.62 14.30 -0.71
C THR A 374 14.20 15.35 -1.74
N PHE A 375 13.54 16.42 -1.28
CA PHE A 375 13.39 17.64 -2.07
C PHE A 375 14.72 18.41 -2.09
N PRO A 376 15.15 18.92 -3.26
CA PRO A 376 16.33 19.76 -3.36
C PRO A 376 16.10 21.12 -2.71
N ASP A 377 17.17 21.82 -2.35
CA ASP A 377 17.12 23.09 -1.63
C ASP A 377 16.50 24.22 -2.44
N ARG A 378 16.58 24.14 -3.77
CA ARG A 378 15.89 25.06 -4.69
C ARG A 378 14.37 24.91 -4.70
N PHE A 379 13.84 23.78 -4.21
CA PHE A 379 12.39 23.53 -4.19
C PHE A 379 11.74 24.38 -3.10
N ARG A 380 10.74 25.17 -3.49
CA ARG A 380 10.01 26.09 -2.59
C ARG A 380 8.57 25.64 -2.43
N PHE A 381 7.97 25.94 -1.28
CA PHE A 381 6.58 25.58 -0.97
C PHE A 381 5.74 26.84 -0.73
N SER A 382 4.69 27.02 -1.53
CA SER A 382 3.67 28.07 -1.36
C SER A 382 2.89 27.83 -0.07
N GLY A 383 2.36 28.91 0.50
CA GLY A 383 1.53 28.86 1.70
C GLY A 383 2.28 29.16 3.00
N THR A 384 1.61 28.87 4.11
CA THR A 384 2.20 29.02 5.45
C THR A 384 3.15 27.87 5.77
N ARG A 385 3.92 27.99 6.86
CA ARG A 385 4.78 26.93 7.40
C ARG A 385 4.03 25.61 7.58
N SER A 386 2.79 25.66 8.09
CA SER A 386 1.97 24.46 8.28
C SER A 386 1.51 23.85 6.96
N ASP A 387 1.29 24.66 5.93
CA ASP A 387 0.95 24.16 4.59
C ASP A 387 2.15 23.48 3.95
N ALA A 388 3.35 24.07 4.06
CA ALA A 388 4.60 23.46 3.60
C ALA A 388 4.84 22.10 4.27
N PHE A 389 4.70 22.00 5.60
CA PHE A 389 4.81 20.72 6.31
C PHE A 389 3.79 19.68 5.85
N ARG A 390 2.53 20.08 5.61
CA ARG A 390 1.49 19.18 5.11
C ARG A 390 1.84 18.65 3.71
N GLN A 391 2.24 19.55 2.83
CA GLN A 391 2.69 19.24 1.47
C GLN A 391 3.88 18.27 1.47
N ILE A 392 4.91 18.55 2.27
CA ILE A 392 6.09 17.67 2.42
C ILE A 392 5.69 16.29 2.95
N GLY A 393 4.83 16.22 3.97
CA GLY A 393 4.43 14.95 4.58
C GLY A 393 3.56 14.07 3.66
N ASN A 394 2.71 14.69 2.84
CA ASN A 394 1.86 14.00 1.86
C ASN A 394 2.66 13.51 0.64
N ALA A 395 3.73 14.21 0.27
CA ALA A 395 4.49 13.90 -0.94
C ALA A 395 5.13 12.50 -0.95
N VAL A 396 5.26 11.94 -2.15
CA VAL A 396 6.20 10.86 -2.44
C VAL A 396 7.63 11.45 -2.39
N PRO A 397 8.60 10.82 -1.72
CA PRO A 397 9.98 11.29 -1.78
C PRO A 397 10.49 11.28 -3.23
N PRO A 398 11.04 12.39 -3.77
CA PRO A 398 11.48 12.46 -5.15
C PRO A 398 12.47 11.37 -5.57
N LEU A 399 13.40 10.94 -4.71
CA LEU A 399 14.32 9.84 -5.06
C LEU A 399 13.63 8.47 -5.18
N LEU A 400 12.56 8.24 -4.41
CA LEU A 400 11.73 7.03 -4.56
C LEU A 400 10.90 7.12 -5.85
N GLY A 401 10.29 8.28 -6.12
CA GLY A 401 9.56 8.53 -7.37
C GLY A 401 10.46 8.35 -8.60
N GLU A 402 11.70 8.86 -8.54
CA GLU A 402 12.71 8.67 -9.59
C GLU A 402 13.02 7.19 -9.82
N ALA A 403 13.24 6.43 -8.75
CA ALA A 403 13.54 5.02 -8.85
C ALA A 403 12.40 4.23 -9.52
N ALA A 404 11.15 4.51 -9.14
CA ALA A 404 9.97 3.88 -9.74
C ALA A 404 9.78 4.31 -11.21
N ALA A 405 9.90 5.59 -11.50
CA ALA A 405 9.73 6.14 -12.85
C ALA A 405 10.81 5.67 -13.84
N ARG A 406 12.03 5.38 -13.37
CA ARG A 406 13.10 4.81 -14.21
C ARG A 406 12.78 3.41 -14.71
N VAL A 407 12.04 2.60 -13.94
CA VAL A 407 11.62 1.25 -14.35
C VAL A 407 10.74 1.31 -15.60
N LEU A 408 9.97 2.39 -15.75
CA LEU A 408 9.01 2.60 -16.83
C LEU A 408 9.59 3.32 -18.04
N LEU A 409 10.90 3.57 -18.07
CA LEU A 409 11.53 4.08 -19.30
C LEU A 409 11.29 3.09 -20.45
N PRO A 410 11.14 3.60 -21.70
CA PRO A 410 10.97 2.75 -22.87
C PRO A 410 12.06 1.67 -22.95
N GLN A 411 11.67 0.46 -23.33
CA GLN A 411 12.60 -0.64 -23.56
C GLN A 411 12.52 -1.07 -25.02
N ASP A 412 13.65 -1.42 -25.61
CA ASP A 412 13.74 -1.96 -26.98
C ASP A 412 13.36 -3.45 -26.99
N VAL A 413 12.10 -3.73 -26.66
CA VAL A 413 11.52 -5.09 -26.67
C VAL A 413 10.36 -5.07 -27.68
N PRO A 414 10.24 -6.09 -28.56
CA PRO A 414 9.09 -6.18 -29.46
C PRO A 414 7.80 -6.09 -28.66
N ALA A 415 6.92 -5.15 -29.02
CA ALA A 415 5.57 -5.10 -28.49
C ALA A 415 4.84 -6.38 -28.92
N GLY A 416 4.39 -7.21 -27.97
CA GLY A 416 3.76 -8.49 -28.30
C GLY A 416 3.46 -9.44 -27.14
N ASP A 417 2.18 -9.43 -26.75
CA ASP A 417 1.25 -10.45 -26.22
C ASP A 417 1.63 -11.54 -25.20
N ALA A 418 2.84 -12.09 -25.12
CA ALA A 418 3.04 -13.27 -24.26
C ALA A 418 3.01 -12.95 -22.75
N ALA A 419 3.54 -11.78 -22.35
CA ALA A 419 3.65 -11.38 -20.95
C ALA A 419 2.35 -10.76 -20.39
N ALA A 420 1.59 -10.02 -21.22
CA ALA A 420 0.33 -9.39 -20.83
C ALA A 420 -0.77 -10.44 -20.60
N ASP A 421 -0.80 -11.48 -21.44
CA ASP A 421 -1.82 -12.52 -21.38
C ASP A 421 -1.57 -13.59 -20.30
N LYS A 422 -0.35 -13.67 -19.74
CA LYS A 422 0.01 -14.74 -18.79
C LYS A 422 -0.96 -14.83 -17.63
N TRP A 423 -1.21 -13.72 -16.93
CA TRP A 423 -2.01 -13.73 -15.71
C TRP A 423 -3.51 -13.94 -15.98
N PRO A 424 -4.14 -13.26 -16.97
CA PRO A 424 -5.50 -13.58 -17.37
C PRO A 424 -5.71 -15.05 -17.72
N LYS A 425 -4.87 -15.63 -18.61
CA LYS A 425 -4.98 -17.04 -19.03
C LYS A 425 -4.80 -18.01 -17.87
N LEU A 426 -3.76 -17.81 -17.05
CA LEU A 426 -3.53 -18.60 -15.84
C LEU A 426 -4.75 -18.59 -14.92
N ARG A 427 -5.33 -17.42 -14.66
CA ARG A 427 -6.52 -17.29 -13.80
C ARG A 427 -7.73 -17.97 -14.38
N GLU A 428 -7.91 -17.95 -15.69
CA GLU A 428 -8.98 -18.67 -16.37
C GLU A 428 -8.82 -20.19 -16.21
N GLU A 429 -7.63 -20.73 -16.50
CA GLU A 429 -7.32 -22.15 -16.33
C GLU A 429 -7.48 -22.61 -14.88
N LEU A 430 -6.95 -21.84 -13.92
CA LEU A 430 -7.12 -22.12 -12.50
C LEU A 430 -8.60 -22.13 -12.10
N THR A 431 -9.39 -21.21 -12.65
CA THR A 431 -10.84 -21.15 -12.40
C THR A 431 -11.55 -22.37 -13.01
N ARG A 432 -11.17 -22.78 -14.22
CA ARG A 432 -11.74 -23.94 -14.93
C ARG A 432 -11.45 -25.22 -14.16
N TRP A 433 -10.18 -25.47 -13.84
CA TRP A 433 -9.73 -26.59 -13.03
C TRP A 433 -10.45 -26.66 -11.68
N ALA A 434 -10.56 -25.53 -10.97
CA ALA A 434 -11.24 -25.48 -9.69
C ALA A 434 -12.74 -25.83 -9.79
N LYS A 435 -13.40 -25.43 -10.89
CA LYS A 435 -14.80 -25.79 -11.14
C LYS A 435 -14.97 -27.29 -11.42
N GLU A 436 -14.02 -27.91 -12.10
CA GLU A 436 -13.98 -29.37 -12.33
C GLU A 436 -13.79 -30.11 -11.00
N GLN A 437 -12.84 -29.69 -10.17
CA GLN A 437 -12.65 -30.27 -8.84
C GLN A 437 -13.89 -30.13 -7.96
N ARG A 438 -14.56 -28.99 -8.06
CA ARG A 438 -15.83 -28.73 -7.37
C ARG A 438 -16.97 -29.62 -7.85
N ALA A 439 -16.98 -30.03 -9.12
CA ALA A 439 -17.98 -30.94 -9.66
C ALA A 439 -17.71 -32.41 -9.25
N GLY A 440 -16.45 -32.74 -8.95
CA GLY A 440 -16.01 -34.07 -8.57
C GLY A 440 -16.09 -34.39 -7.07
N LYS A 441 -15.19 -35.29 -6.63
CA LYS A 441 -15.11 -35.77 -5.24
C LYS A 441 -14.66 -34.69 -4.25
N GLN A 442 -13.91 -33.70 -4.73
CA GLN A 442 -13.31 -32.64 -3.91
C GLN A 442 -14.23 -31.43 -3.70
N TRP A 443 -15.53 -31.54 -3.98
CA TRP A 443 -16.49 -30.44 -3.88
C TRP A 443 -16.45 -29.67 -2.55
N HIS A 444 -16.15 -30.37 -1.46
CA HIS A 444 -16.10 -29.83 -0.10
C HIS A 444 -14.90 -28.88 0.13
N GLN A 445 -13.93 -28.84 -0.79
CA GLN A 445 -12.76 -27.95 -0.71
C GLN A 445 -12.96 -26.62 -1.44
N PHE A 446 -14.07 -26.44 -2.17
CA PHE A 446 -14.29 -25.30 -3.06
C PHE A 446 -15.65 -24.62 -2.80
N PRO A 447 -15.73 -23.27 -2.88
CA PRO A 447 -16.98 -22.57 -2.66
C PRO A 447 -18.01 -22.73 -3.79
N GLY A 448 -19.29 -22.67 -3.40
CA GLY A 448 -20.45 -22.65 -4.28
C GLY A 448 -20.81 -23.98 -4.95
N GLY A 449 -21.58 -23.92 -6.04
CA GLY A 449 -22.15 -25.11 -6.66
C GLY A 449 -23.43 -25.60 -5.95
N ARG A 450 -23.89 -26.82 -6.28
CA ARG A 450 -25.13 -27.37 -5.71
C ARG A 450 -24.93 -27.91 -4.29
N LYS A 451 -23.76 -28.50 -4.00
CA LYS A 451 -23.46 -29.19 -2.74
C LYS A 451 -22.94 -28.26 -1.63
N MET A 452 -22.09 -27.28 -1.95
CA MET A 452 -21.54 -26.37 -0.94
C MET A 452 -22.56 -25.30 -0.56
N LYS A 453 -23.11 -25.42 0.65
CA LYS A 453 -23.98 -24.46 1.33
C LYS A 453 -23.30 -23.95 2.61
N PRO A 454 -23.82 -22.91 3.30
CA PRO A 454 -23.22 -22.42 4.54
C PRO A 454 -22.96 -23.55 5.57
N LEU A 455 -23.87 -24.52 5.70
CA LEU A 455 -23.65 -25.69 6.55
C LEU A 455 -22.40 -26.51 6.14
N GLY A 456 -22.30 -26.91 4.87
CA GLY A 456 -21.13 -27.63 4.38
C GLY A 456 -19.83 -26.86 4.55
N ALA A 457 -19.86 -25.53 4.36
CA ALA A 457 -18.72 -24.65 4.58
C ALA A 457 -18.29 -24.64 6.06
N LEU A 458 -19.26 -24.58 6.98
CA LEU A 458 -19.00 -24.59 8.42
C LEU A 458 -18.41 -25.93 8.87
N VAL A 459 -19.01 -27.04 8.43
CA VAL A 459 -18.53 -28.37 8.78
C VAL A 459 -17.10 -28.55 8.27
N MET A 460 -16.82 -28.24 7.00
CA MET A 460 -15.45 -28.30 6.49
C MET A 460 -14.47 -27.43 7.29
N ALA A 461 -14.90 -26.22 7.70
CA ALA A 461 -14.08 -25.36 8.54
C ALA A 461 -13.75 -26.01 9.90
N VAL A 462 -14.72 -26.60 10.58
CA VAL A 462 -14.52 -27.34 11.85
C VAL A 462 -13.63 -28.58 11.66
N LEU A 463 -13.75 -29.26 10.53
CA LEU A 463 -12.95 -30.43 10.18
C LEU A 463 -11.49 -30.09 9.84
N SER A 464 -11.19 -28.87 9.40
CA SER A 464 -9.86 -28.47 8.90
C SER A 464 -8.71 -28.64 9.92
N GLY A 465 -9.01 -28.62 11.22
CA GLY A 465 -8.02 -28.90 12.27
C GLY A 465 -7.86 -30.38 12.63
N SER A 466 -8.43 -31.31 11.86
CA SER A 466 -8.42 -32.76 12.10
C SER A 466 -7.58 -33.48 11.06
N LYS A 467 -6.79 -34.47 11.49
CA LYS A 467 -6.07 -35.36 10.57
C LYS A 467 -7.00 -36.46 10.11
N LEU A 468 -7.64 -36.27 8.97
CA LEU A 468 -8.55 -37.25 8.36
C LEU A 468 -7.98 -37.74 7.04
N HIS A 469 -8.09 -39.04 6.79
CA HIS A 469 -7.80 -39.59 5.47
C HIS A 469 -8.83 -39.03 4.45
N PRO A 470 -8.46 -38.78 3.17
CA PRO A 470 -9.36 -38.19 2.18
C PRO A 470 -10.72 -38.89 2.05
N LYS A 471 -10.74 -40.23 2.13
CA LYS A 471 -11.99 -41.02 2.14
C LYS A 471 -12.87 -40.70 3.35
N GLN A 472 -12.30 -40.69 4.56
CA GLN A 472 -13.03 -40.36 5.78
C GLN A 472 -13.61 -38.94 5.74
N LEU A 473 -12.85 -37.99 5.21
CA LEU A 473 -13.33 -36.62 5.02
C LEU A 473 -14.51 -36.58 4.04
N SER A 474 -14.41 -37.29 2.91
CA SER A 474 -15.48 -37.38 1.92
C SER A 474 -16.75 -37.98 2.49
N ASP A 475 -16.64 -39.05 3.29
CA ASP A 475 -17.77 -39.72 3.91
C ASP A 475 -18.49 -38.79 4.89
N VAL A 476 -17.75 -38.10 5.78
CA VAL A 476 -18.33 -37.11 6.71
C VAL A 476 -18.99 -35.95 5.96
N MET A 477 -18.35 -35.45 4.90
CA MET A 477 -18.89 -34.32 4.13
C MET A 477 -20.14 -34.70 3.32
N ALA A 478 -20.33 -35.98 2.96
CA ALA A 478 -21.50 -36.44 2.23
C ALA A 478 -22.80 -36.20 3.00
N GLU A 479 -22.77 -36.34 4.33
CA GLU A 479 -23.93 -36.13 5.23
C GLU A 479 -24.48 -34.69 5.19
N VAL A 480 -23.66 -33.72 4.78
CA VAL A 480 -24.05 -32.30 4.72
C VAL A 480 -24.08 -31.75 3.29
N ALA A 481 -23.95 -32.61 2.28
CA ALA A 481 -23.94 -32.21 0.89
C ALA A 481 -25.30 -31.64 0.46
N GLY A 482 -25.37 -30.34 0.18
CA GLY A 482 -26.57 -29.66 -0.32
C GLY A 482 -27.58 -29.26 0.76
N HIS A 483 -27.38 -29.69 2.02
CA HIS A 483 -28.21 -29.28 3.15
C HIS A 483 -28.06 -27.78 3.43
N ARG A 484 -29.19 -27.11 3.68
CA ARG A 484 -29.22 -25.66 3.96
C ARG A 484 -29.09 -25.34 5.44
N GLU A 485 -29.61 -26.22 6.28
CA GLU A 485 -29.71 -26.06 7.73
C GLU A 485 -29.32 -27.35 8.44
N LEU A 486 -28.93 -27.22 9.71
CA LEU A 486 -28.56 -28.35 10.56
C LEU A 486 -29.77 -28.80 11.39
N THR A 487 -30.58 -29.69 10.83
CA THR A 487 -31.65 -30.33 11.59
C THR A 487 -31.09 -31.39 12.54
N GLN A 488 -31.86 -31.79 13.55
CA GLN A 488 -31.48 -32.88 14.45
C GLN A 488 -31.05 -34.16 13.70
N ASP A 489 -31.77 -34.55 12.65
CA ASP A 489 -31.44 -35.75 11.87
C ASP A 489 -30.09 -35.63 11.15
N VAL A 490 -29.84 -34.48 10.49
CA VAL A 490 -28.57 -34.19 9.80
C VAL A 490 -27.43 -34.13 10.80
N TYR A 491 -27.66 -33.54 11.98
CA TYR A 491 -26.70 -33.48 13.06
C TYR A 491 -26.32 -34.88 13.57
N LEU A 492 -27.30 -35.74 13.84
CA LEU A 492 -27.04 -37.12 14.28
C LEU A 492 -26.29 -37.92 13.22
N ALA A 493 -26.68 -37.82 11.95
CA ALA A 493 -25.99 -38.49 10.84
C ALA A 493 -24.51 -38.05 10.76
N LEU A 494 -24.25 -36.74 10.83
CA LEU A 494 -22.91 -36.16 10.80
C LEU A 494 -22.03 -36.61 11.99
N VAL A 495 -22.58 -36.62 13.20
CA VAL A 495 -21.88 -37.05 14.44
C VAL A 495 -21.59 -38.56 14.41
N ASN A 496 -22.49 -39.35 13.83
CA ASN A 496 -22.32 -40.79 13.66
C ASN A 496 -21.27 -41.14 12.60
N ALA A 497 -21.19 -40.35 11.51
CA ALA A 497 -20.17 -40.51 10.47
C ALA A 497 -18.74 -40.17 10.94
N ALA A 498 -18.57 -39.54 12.11
CA ALA A 498 -17.26 -39.18 12.64
C ALA A 498 -16.40 -40.44 12.95
N PRO A 499 -15.25 -40.65 12.29
CA PRO A 499 -14.47 -41.89 12.43
C PRO A 499 -13.71 -42.01 13.77
N THR A 500 -13.66 -40.95 14.58
CA THR A 500 -12.95 -40.94 15.86
C THR A 500 -13.74 -40.22 16.94
N THR A 501 -13.59 -40.64 18.19
CA THR A 501 -14.21 -39.99 19.36
C THR A 501 -13.78 -38.53 19.50
N ALA A 502 -12.52 -38.21 19.15
CA ALA A 502 -12.01 -36.84 19.18
C ALA A 502 -12.72 -35.94 18.17
N LEU A 503 -12.97 -36.45 16.95
CA LEU A 503 -13.73 -35.70 15.94
C LEU A 503 -15.18 -35.53 16.37
N ARG A 504 -15.80 -36.59 16.89
CA ARG A 504 -17.18 -36.55 17.39
C ARG A 504 -17.37 -35.45 18.43
N LYS A 505 -16.53 -35.44 19.47
CA LYS A 505 -16.54 -34.38 20.50
C LYS A 505 -16.36 -32.98 19.93
N ARG A 506 -15.52 -32.82 18.89
CA ARG A 506 -15.35 -31.53 18.22
C ARG A 506 -16.62 -31.10 17.50
N LEU A 507 -17.24 -31.99 16.72
CA LEU A 507 -18.49 -31.69 16.00
C LEU A 507 -19.61 -31.36 16.98
N GLU A 508 -19.79 -32.16 18.03
CA GLU A 508 -20.74 -31.90 19.10
C GLU A 508 -20.51 -30.54 19.75
N GLY A 509 -19.28 -30.26 20.19
CA GLY A 509 -18.93 -29.01 20.87
C GLY A 509 -19.01 -27.76 20.00
N ARG A 510 -18.97 -27.89 18.66
CA ARG A 510 -19.08 -26.75 17.73
C ARG A 510 -20.48 -26.55 17.18
N LEU A 511 -21.19 -27.63 16.88
CA LEU A 511 -22.42 -27.59 16.10
C LEU A 511 -23.69 -27.69 16.93
N SER A 512 -23.65 -28.34 18.11
CA SER A 512 -24.82 -28.44 19.00
C SER A 512 -25.53 -27.11 19.29
N PRO A 513 -24.85 -25.95 19.41
CA PRO A 513 -25.55 -24.69 19.70
C PRO A 513 -26.42 -24.15 18.57
N VAL A 514 -26.31 -24.70 17.35
CA VAL A 514 -27.00 -24.23 16.13
C VAL A 514 -27.86 -25.31 15.46
N VAL A 515 -28.10 -26.43 16.15
CA VAL A 515 -29.04 -27.48 15.71
C VAL A 515 -30.47 -26.97 15.85
N ASP A 516 -31.31 -27.22 14.84
CA ASP A 516 -32.72 -26.78 14.77
C ASP A 516 -32.91 -25.27 14.99
N LYS A 517 -31.94 -24.47 14.54
CA LYS A 517 -31.98 -22.99 14.55
C LYS A 517 -31.99 -22.41 13.13
N PRO A 518 -33.14 -22.34 12.45
CA PRO A 518 -33.23 -21.83 11.07
C PRO A 518 -32.62 -20.44 10.90
N GLU A 519 -32.72 -19.60 11.94
CA GLU A 519 -32.15 -18.25 11.97
C GLU A 519 -30.63 -18.21 11.82
N ALA A 520 -29.92 -19.28 12.22
CA ALA A 520 -28.47 -19.38 12.04
C ALA A 520 -28.07 -19.68 10.59
N TRP A 521 -29.00 -20.12 9.74
CA TRP A 521 -28.72 -20.69 8.42
C TRP A 521 -29.24 -19.85 7.24
N VAL A 522 -29.77 -18.65 7.50
CA VAL A 522 -30.34 -17.77 6.45
C VAL A 522 -29.30 -17.43 5.38
N ASN A 523 -28.09 -17.03 5.80
CA ASN A 523 -26.97 -16.74 4.92
C ASN A 523 -25.63 -16.93 5.67
N ALA A 524 -24.52 -16.62 5.00
CA ALA A 524 -23.19 -16.75 5.61
C ALA A 524 -22.97 -15.82 6.81
N ASP A 525 -23.56 -14.63 6.81
CA ASP A 525 -23.44 -13.66 7.89
C ASP A 525 -24.19 -14.14 9.14
N SER A 526 -25.37 -14.76 8.97
CA SER A 526 -26.09 -15.39 10.07
C SER A 526 -25.28 -16.47 10.78
N VAL A 527 -24.51 -17.27 10.03
CA VAL A 527 -23.59 -18.26 10.65
C VAL A 527 -22.45 -17.57 11.38
N LEU A 528 -21.92 -16.46 10.85
CA LEU A 528 -20.87 -15.68 11.49
C LEU A 528 -21.33 -15.02 12.79
N ASP A 529 -22.58 -14.54 12.86
CA ASP A 529 -23.14 -13.95 14.08
C ASP A 529 -23.18 -14.98 15.23
N HIS A 530 -23.33 -16.26 14.90
CA HIS A 530 -23.31 -17.36 15.85
C HIS A 530 -21.90 -17.91 16.13
N SER A 531 -20.84 -17.37 15.50
CA SER A 531 -19.49 -17.94 15.60
C SER A 531 -18.91 -17.98 17.01
N LYS A 532 -19.27 -16.99 17.84
CA LYS A 532 -18.82 -16.91 19.24
C LYS A 532 -19.44 -18.02 20.09
N VAL A 533 -20.74 -18.28 19.90
CA VAL A 533 -21.47 -19.34 20.61
C VAL A 533 -20.94 -20.71 20.21
N MET A 534 -20.62 -20.90 18.92
CA MET A 534 -19.97 -22.11 18.41
C MET A 534 -18.49 -22.24 18.83
N GLY A 535 -17.88 -21.20 19.39
CA GLY A 535 -16.46 -21.21 19.79
C GLY A 535 -15.49 -21.38 18.61
N LEU A 536 -15.83 -20.85 17.43
CA LEU A 536 -14.99 -20.97 16.22
C LEU A 536 -13.67 -20.19 16.37
N LYS A 537 -12.57 -20.83 15.99
CA LYS A 537 -11.24 -20.24 15.99
C LYS A 537 -11.05 -19.30 14.79
N PRO A 538 -10.11 -18.33 14.84
CA PRO A 538 -9.84 -17.43 13.71
C PRO A 538 -9.55 -18.14 12.38
N ALA A 539 -8.83 -19.27 12.40
CA ALA A 539 -8.55 -20.05 11.20
C ALA A 539 -9.80 -20.74 10.62
N GLU A 540 -10.68 -21.25 11.49
CA GLU A 540 -11.96 -21.87 11.11
C GLU A 540 -12.88 -20.79 10.50
N LEU A 541 -12.96 -19.61 11.12
CA LEU A 541 -13.71 -18.46 10.59
C LEU A 541 -13.23 -18.03 9.21
N ALA A 542 -11.91 -17.96 9.01
CA ALA A 542 -11.34 -17.60 7.72
C ALA A 542 -11.71 -18.65 6.65
N LEU A 543 -11.53 -19.94 6.93
CA LEU A 543 -11.89 -20.99 5.98
C LEU A 543 -13.39 -21.03 5.69
N PHE A 544 -14.24 -20.86 6.71
CA PHE A 544 -15.69 -20.75 6.54
C PHE A 544 -16.05 -19.64 5.57
N ARG A 545 -15.53 -18.41 5.79
CA ARG A 545 -15.79 -17.26 4.91
C ARG A 545 -15.41 -17.56 3.47
N LEU A 546 -14.26 -18.18 3.24
CA LEU A 546 -13.84 -18.58 1.90
C LEU A 546 -14.82 -19.56 1.25
N LEU A 547 -15.15 -20.65 1.94
CA LEU A 547 -16.00 -21.73 1.41
C LEU A 547 -17.48 -21.31 1.27
N ALA A 548 -17.92 -20.34 2.06
CA ALA A 548 -19.20 -19.67 1.91
C ALA A 548 -19.24 -18.70 0.71
N GLY A 549 -18.12 -18.48 0.02
CA GLY A 549 -18.03 -17.65 -1.18
C GLY A 549 -17.55 -16.22 -0.94
N GLY A 550 -17.08 -15.90 0.26
CA GLY A 550 -16.47 -14.60 0.58
C GLY A 550 -15.16 -14.39 -0.18
N ASP A 551 -14.96 -13.17 -0.70
CA ASP A 551 -13.71 -12.75 -1.34
C ASP A 551 -12.66 -12.40 -0.27
N ILE A 552 -12.02 -13.43 0.28
CA ILE A 552 -10.95 -13.28 1.27
C ILE A 552 -9.64 -13.86 0.73
N MET A 553 -8.51 -13.34 1.22
CA MET A 553 -7.18 -13.89 0.94
C MET A 553 -6.70 -14.73 2.13
N LEU A 554 -6.64 -16.06 1.97
CA LEU A 554 -6.05 -16.95 2.97
C LEU A 554 -4.52 -16.97 2.84
N VAL A 555 -3.85 -16.31 3.79
CA VAL A 555 -2.38 -16.19 3.83
C VAL A 555 -1.79 -17.33 4.67
N GLY A 556 -1.79 -18.54 4.11
CA GLY A 556 -1.12 -19.71 4.70
C GLY A 556 0.21 -20.02 4.01
N GLN A 557 1.14 -20.70 4.71
CA GLN A 557 2.45 -21.08 4.14
C GLN A 557 2.33 -21.90 2.84
N SER A 558 1.32 -22.77 2.74
CA SER A 558 1.00 -23.52 1.52
C SER A 558 0.65 -22.61 0.34
N ALA A 559 -0.26 -21.65 0.54
CA ALA A 559 -0.66 -20.69 -0.47
C ALA A 559 0.49 -19.76 -0.88
N LEU A 560 1.27 -19.28 0.10
CA LEU A 560 2.44 -18.43 -0.16
C LEU A 560 3.50 -19.17 -0.99
N ARG A 561 3.71 -20.46 -0.73
CA ARG A 561 4.64 -21.29 -1.52
C ARG A 561 4.21 -21.44 -2.97
N VAL A 562 2.92 -21.69 -3.23
CA VAL A 562 2.38 -21.72 -4.59
C VAL A 562 2.66 -20.38 -5.29
N ALA A 563 2.34 -19.27 -4.64
CA ALA A 563 2.53 -17.94 -5.20
C ALA A 563 4.00 -17.63 -5.50
N ALA A 564 4.89 -18.00 -4.58
CA ALA A 564 6.32 -17.76 -4.70
C ALA A 564 6.96 -18.58 -5.82
N ARG A 565 6.61 -19.88 -5.95
CA ARG A 565 7.10 -20.76 -7.01
C ARG A 565 6.66 -20.30 -8.41
N VAL A 566 5.40 -19.94 -8.58
CA VAL A 566 4.89 -19.46 -9.88
C VAL A 566 5.53 -18.12 -10.30
N GLN A 567 5.97 -17.30 -9.34
CA GLN A 567 6.58 -16.00 -9.58
C GLN A 567 8.11 -15.99 -9.48
N GLN A 568 8.77 -17.15 -9.31
CA GLN A 568 10.23 -17.25 -9.12
C GLN A 568 10.76 -16.35 -8.00
N ASN A 569 10.17 -16.41 -6.80
CA ASN A 569 10.72 -15.71 -5.65
C ASN A 569 10.74 -16.55 -4.38
N GLU A 570 11.49 -16.07 -3.40
CA GLU A 570 11.73 -16.76 -2.12
C GLU A 570 10.89 -16.17 -0.98
N SER A 571 9.80 -15.45 -1.28
CA SER A 571 9.00 -14.77 -0.24
C SER A 571 8.42 -15.73 0.80
N HIS A 572 8.24 -17.01 0.43
CA HIS A 572 7.75 -18.07 1.30
C HIS A 572 8.82 -18.58 2.28
N LEU A 573 10.12 -18.39 2.01
CA LEU A 573 11.23 -18.86 2.83
C LEU A 573 11.70 -17.84 3.88
N THR A 574 11.40 -16.56 3.66
CA THR A 574 12.02 -15.44 4.40
C THR A 574 11.18 -14.89 5.55
N ASN A 575 10.10 -15.58 5.95
CA ASN A 575 9.11 -15.09 6.94
C ASN A 575 8.50 -13.72 6.58
N ARG A 576 8.61 -13.29 5.32
CA ARG A 576 8.07 -12.02 4.80
C ARG A 576 6.63 -12.20 4.35
N LEU A 577 5.72 -12.42 5.30
CA LEU A 577 4.27 -12.51 5.07
C LEU A 577 3.75 -11.39 4.17
N THR A 578 4.35 -10.21 4.28
CA THR A 578 4.06 -9.00 3.53
C THR A 578 4.34 -9.11 2.02
N GLU A 579 5.48 -9.67 1.61
CA GLU A 579 5.81 -9.88 0.19
C GLU A 579 5.03 -11.06 -0.39
N GLY A 580 4.82 -12.11 0.41
CA GLY A 580 4.01 -13.26 -0.01
C GLY A 580 2.55 -12.90 -0.29
N ARG A 581 1.96 -11.95 0.45
CA ARG A 581 0.60 -11.44 0.19
C ARG A 581 0.49 -10.80 -1.19
N LEU A 582 1.46 -9.97 -1.57
CA LEU A 582 1.48 -9.34 -2.90
C LEU A 582 1.57 -10.38 -4.02
N ASN A 583 2.34 -11.44 -3.82
CA ASN A 583 2.43 -12.52 -4.79
C ASN A 583 1.07 -13.22 -4.99
N LEU A 584 0.26 -13.37 -3.94
CA LEU A 584 -1.08 -13.95 -4.07
C LEU A 584 -2.04 -13.08 -4.87
N ILE A 585 -1.91 -11.75 -4.82
CA ILE A 585 -2.77 -10.80 -5.56
C ILE A 585 -2.83 -11.17 -7.05
N LYS A 586 -1.68 -11.41 -7.68
CA LYS A 586 -1.57 -11.77 -9.10
C LYS A 586 -2.33 -13.03 -9.49
N LEU A 587 -2.15 -14.09 -8.70
CA LEU A 587 -2.80 -15.38 -8.93
C LEU A 587 -4.31 -15.33 -8.64
N LEU A 588 -4.71 -14.54 -7.66
CA LEU A 588 -6.11 -14.42 -7.29
C LEU A 588 -6.88 -13.55 -8.29
N GLY A 589 -6.32 -12.44 -8.75
CA GLY A 589 -7.02 -11.41 -9.53
C GLY A 589 -8.34 -10.96 -8.87
N ALA A 590 -9.17 -10.18 -9.56
CA ALA A 590 -10.45 -9.71 -9.02
C ALA A 590 -11.67 -10.50 -9.55
N GLY A 591 -12.86 -10.10 -9.08
CA GLY A 591 -14.15 -10.53 -9.60
C GLY A 591 -14.74 -11.78 -8.92
N ARG A 592 -15.95 -12.18 -9.36
CA ARG A 592 -16.79 -13.21 -8.73
C ARG A 592 -16.16 -14.61 -8.57
N TYR A 593 -15.09 -14.90 -9.29
CA TYR A 593 -14.40 -16.20 -9.26
C TYR A 593 -13.17 -16.21 -8.34
N ALA A 594 -12.84 -15.08 -7.72
CA ALA A 594 -11.74 -14.99 -6.78
C ALA A 594 -11.82 -15.98 -5.60
N PRO A 595 -12.98 -16.19 -4.94
CA PRO A 595 -13.09 -17.18 -3.87
C PRO A 595 -12.74 -18.59 -4.35
N VAL A 596 -13.18 -18.95 -5.55
CA VAL A 596 -12.90 -20.26 -6.16
C VAL A 596 -11.40 -20.42 -6.44
N ARG A 597 -10.73 -19.37 -6.93
CA ARG A 597 -9.27 -19.39 -7.14
C ARG A 597 -8.48 -19.45 -5.84
N MET A 598 -8.91 -18.74 -4.79
CA MET A 598 -8.27 -18.84 -3.47
C MET A 598 -8.38 -20.25 -2.89
N ALA A 599 -9.56 -20.87 -3.01
CA ALA A 599 -9.75 -22.27 -2.63
C ALA A 599 -8.86 -23.22 -3.44
N ALA A 600 -8.71 -22.97 -4.75
CA ALA A 600 -7.80 -23.71 -5.61
C ALA A 600 -6.34 -23.58 -5.19
N ILE A 601 -5.86 -22.36 -4.92
CA ILE A 601 -4.49 -22.12 -4.47
C ILE A 601 -4.23 -22.81 -3.11
N ARG A 602 -5.19 -22.72 -2.18
CA ARG A 602 -5.11 -23.45 -0.90
C ARG A 602 -4.97 -24.96 -1.15
N PHE A 603 -5.88 -25.53 -1.94
CA PHE A 603 -5.89 -26.96 -2.23
C PHE A 603 -4.59 -27.41 -2.92
N ILE A 604 -4.13 -26.68 -3.93
CA ILE A 604 -2.87 -26.94 -4.63
C ILE A 604 -1.71 -26.91 -3.64
N GLY A 605 -1.64 -25.89 -2.78
CA GLY A 605 -0.57 -25.75 -1.80
C GLY A 605 -0.57 -26.88 -0.75
N GLU A 606 -1.73 -27.38 -0.36
CA GLU A 606 -1.86 -28.47 0.62
C GLU A 606 -1.56 -29.84 0.01
N ASN A 607 -1.95 -30.08 -1.25
CA ASN A 607 -1.96 -31.44 -1.82
C ASN A 607 -0.96 -31.67 -2.96
N LEU A 608 -0.62 -30.65 -3.75
CA LEU A 608 0.18 -30.80 -4.98
C LEU A 608 1.53 -30.12 -4.88
N CYS A 609 1.53 -28.82 -4.60
CA CYS A 609 2.70 -28.00 -4.46
C CYS A 609 3.28 -28.11 -3.04
N ARG A 610 3.66 -29.32 -2.62
CA ARG A 610 4.23 -29.62 -1.30
C ARG A 610 5.64 -29.04 -1.15
N ASP A 611 6.12 -28.94 0.08
CA ASP A 611 7.48 -28.52 0.39
C ASP A 611 8.50 -29.51 -0.19
N LYS A 612 8.27 -30.81 0.02
CA LYS A 612 9.03 -31.94 -0.52
C LYS A 612 8.20 -32.69 -1.56
N GLN A 613 8.85 -33.18 -2.62
CA GLN A 613 8.23 -34.00 -3.67
C GLN A 613 6.91 -33.41 -4.23
N PRO A 614 6.97 -32.20 -4.83
CA PRO A 614 5.77 -31.61 -5.43
C PRO A 614 5.26 -32.47 -6.60
N VAL A 615 3.95 -32.63 -6.71
CA VAL A 615 3.32 -33.40 -7.81
C VAL A 615 2.95 -32.43 -8.93
N CYS A 616 3.92 -32.07 -9.79
CA CYS A 616 3.70 -30.99 -10.76
C CYS A 616 2.84 -31.43 -11.95
N GLY A 617 2.85 -32.71 -12.34
CA GLY A 617 2.06 -33.23 -13.46
C GLY A 617 0.55 -33.01 -13.31
N SER A 618 0.02 -33.08 -12.09
CA SER A 618 -1.40 -32.85 -11.77
C SER A 618 -1.74 -31.39 -11.41
N CYS A 619 -0.76 -30.48 -11.43
CA CYS A 619 -0.95 -29.09 -11.04
C CYS A 619 -1.38 -28.23 -12.25
N PRO A 620 -2.52 -27.50 -12.18
CA PRO A 620 -2.97 -26.65 -13.29
C PRO A 620 -2.05 -25.44 -13.55
N LEU A 621 -1.11 -25.18 -12.64
CA LEU A 621 -0.14 -24.08 -12.76
C LEU A 621 1.17 -24.54 -13.39
N SER A 622 1.33 -25.82 -13.74
CA SER A 622 2.59 -26.43 -14.19
C SER A 622 3.18 -25.71 -15.40
N ASN A 623 2.36 -25.39 -16.41
CA ASN A 623 2.76 -24.67 -17.62
C ASN A 623 3.21 -23.23 -17.37
N TYR A 624 2.86 -22.66 -16.21
CA TYR A 624 3.19 -21.30 -15.81
C TYR A 624 4.21 -21.23 -14.68
N CYS A 625 4.59 -22.38 -14.12
CA CYS A 625 5.44 -22.51 -12.94
C CYS A 625 6.88 -22.81 -13.37
N PRO A 626 7.74 -21.80 -13.41
CA PRO A 626 9.10 -22.00 -13.91
C PRO A 626 10.04 -22.68 -12.89
N THR A 627 9.58 -22.92 -11.66
CA THR A 627 10.32 -23.72 -10.67
C THR A 627 9.88 -25.19 -10.67
N ARG A 628 9.18 -25.65 -11.72
CA ARG A 628 8.85 -27.06 -11.90
C ARG A 628 10.17 -27.86 -12.04
N PRO A 629 10.36 -28.97 -11.30
CA PRO A 629 11.50 -29.86 -11.50
C PRO A 629 11.53 -30.39 -12.94
N GLN A 630 12.71 -30.41 -13.57
CA GLN A 630 12.87 -30.89 -14.96
C GLN A 630 12.63 -32.40 -15.10
N GLU A 631 12.79 -33.18 -14.03
CA GLU A 631 12.64 -34.64 -14.03
C GLU A 631 11.16 -35.12 -14.01
N ASP A 632 10.21 -34.19 -13.92
CA ASP A 632 8.77 -34.47 -13.74
C ASP A 632 8.01 -34.64 -15.08
N GLU A 633 8.72 -34.92 -16.19
CA GLU A 633 8.11 -35.15 -17.51
C GLU A 633 7.39 -36.51 -17.64
N GLY A 634 7.50 -37.41 -16.66
CA GLY A 634 7.11 -38.82 -16.83
C GLY A 634 6.24 -39.49 -15.77
N THR A 635 5.74 -38.80 -14.73
CA THR A 635 4.81 -39.45 -13.78
C THR A 635 3.40 -38.85 -13.86
N GLU A 636 2.52 -39.52 -14.61
CA GLU A 636 1.07 -39.29 -14.59
C GLU A 636 0.46 -39.80 -13.28
N ALA A 637 0.88 -39.25 -12.13
CA ALA A 637 0.15 -39.46 -10.89
C ALA A 637 -1.22 -38.78 -11.04
N THR A 638 -2.29 -39.58 -11.09
CA THR A 638 -3.66 -39.04 -11.08
C THR A 638 -3.90 -38.22 -9.82
N LEU A 639 -4.78 -37.23 -9.91
CA LEU A 639 -5.06 -36.34 -8.78
C LEU A 639 -5.48 -37.10 -7.50
N ASP A 640 -6.27 -38.16 -7.66
CA ASP A 640 -6.69 -39.02 -6.54
C ASP A 640 -5.49 -39.71 -5.89
N VAL A 641 -4.52 -40.22 -6.67
CA VAL A 641 -3.26 -40.79 -6.14
C VAL A 641 -2.47 -39.71 -5.41
N ALA A 642 -2.31 -38.53 -6.02
CA ALA A 642 -1.58 -37.42 -5.41
C ALA A 642 -2.17 -37.03 -4.05
N VAL A 643 -3.49 -36.93 -3.91
CA VAL A 643 -4.16 -36.54 -2.66
C VAL A 643 -4.06 -37.63 -1.58
N THR A 644 -3.90 -38.90 -1.95
CA THR A 644 -3.85 -40.03 -0.99
C THR A 644 -2.45 -40.40 -0.50
N THR A 645 -1.39 -40.08 -1.26
CA THR A 645 0.00 -40.47 -0.95
C THR A 645 0.79 -39.42 -0.14
N GLY A 646 0.12 -38.35 0.31
CA GLY A 646 0.75 -37.16 0.93
C GLY A 646 0.71 -37.10 2.44
#